data_AF-A0A964A4R0-F1
#
_entry.id   AF-A0A964A4R0-F1
#
_cell.length_a   1.000
_cell.length_b   1.000
_cell.length_c   1.000
_cell.angle_alpha   90.00
_cell.angle_beta   90.00
_cell.angle_gamma   90.00
#
_symmetry.space_group_name_H-M   'P 1'
#
loop_
_entity.id
_entity.type
_entity.pdbx_description
1 polymer ?
#
loop_
_entity_poly.entity_id
_entity_poly.type
_entity_poly.pdbx_seq_one_letter_code
_entity_poly.pdbx_strand_id
1 'polypeptide(L)'
;MTSGRVWLILTVLTGLVVALSRCSEGNAPLIQPEPSGYAALTDTVRYVGMETCRQCHESVYQTFIHTGMGQSFGLATREKSAADFTKATIYDRWHDLYYHAFWRNDSMFVREYRLKGNDTIHAREEHVSYVIGSGQHTNSHMINTHGYVTQAPMTFYTQEQRWDLPPGFENGQNSRFDRKIGLECMTCHNGYPEMVFGSENKYKVVKNGIDCERCHGPGSAHVKAKQSGKLVDISKEIDYSIVNPAKLPGDLQIDLCQRCHLQGNAVLNPGKSFLDFKPGMHLKDVMNVFVARYENDDDAFIMASHADRLHQSKCYLSTSAHPDTTAMRGDRQQLTCVTCHNPHVSVKVTGRDVFNGKCMQCHGEQQIHVEKVGSGDCVGCHMPRSGSIDIPHVRITDHRIQIPDRTGSKTTDGEKGRFLGLACVNNPDVDRITLARAYLNHFERFDPKRYLLDSAEVLLRGSMTEKNFNDKVRLLYLRQDFAGVKKLANEAGDSLLNNWLTAKSWDNDDAWTAYRVGESYHQASDPNRASEDFKKSFMLFQRAVYLAPYVPDFRNKLGVAALLVGDVKQAFDAFASTLQENPNNVQAYSNLGFLNLSRRDDPETALRYYKKAISLDPDDVPLLLNLAGLYIYQKKFDEARQVVKDVLVRHPEHEQARMVLQGIEQWSRQQ
;
A
#
# COMPACT_ATOMS: atom_id res chain seq x y z
N MET A 1 2.89 94.82 -34.62
CA MET A 1 4.27 94.99 -34.12
C MET A 1 4.56 93.87 -33.12
N THR A 2 5.69 93.19 -33.35
CA THR A 2 6.56 92.45 -32.40
C THR A 2 6.03 91.27 -31.56
N SER A 3 6.34 90.08 -32.07
CA SER A 3 6.91 88.86 -31.45
C SER A 3 7.32 88.83 -29.96
N GLY A 4 7.21 87.64 -29.33
CA GLY A 4 8.15 87.23 -28.28
C GLY A 4 7.79 86.04 -27.37
N ARG A 5 8.16 84.82 -27.80
CA ARG A 5 8.69 83.63 -27.06
C ARG A 5 8.07 83.09 -25.73
N VAL A 6 7.69 81.80 -25.81
CA VAL A 6 8.10 80.60 -25.01
C VAL A 6 8.08 80.66 -23.46
N TRP A 7 7.39 79.70 -22.79
CA TRP A 7 7.97 78.69 -21.85
C TRP A 7 6.91 77.70 -21.29
N LEU A 8 7.23 76.40 -21.46
CA LEU A 8 7.08 75.18 -20.64
C LEU A 8 6.07 75.03 -19.46
N ILE A 9 5.43 73.84 -19.50
CA ILE A 9 5.10 72.86 -18.43
C ILE A 9 3.83 73.05 -17.55
N LEU A 10 3.16 71.91 -17.33
CA LEU A 10 2.23 71.47 -16.26
C LEU A 10 0.72 71.65 -16.48
N THR A 11 0.05 70.55 -16.84
CA THR A 11 -1.36 70.25 -16.53
C THR A 11 -1.46 68.75 -16.26
N VAL A 12 -1.76 68.29 -15.03
CA VAL A 12 -3.07 68.24 -14.35
C VAL A 12 -4.08 67.35 -15.09
N LEU A 13 -4.45 66.28 -14.37
CA LEU A 13 -5.58 65.38 -14.57
C LEU A 13 -6.83 66.06 -15.17
N THR A 14 -7.53 65.37 -16.07
CA THR A 14 -8.95 65.00 -15.90
C THR A 14 -9.48 64.24 -17.13
N GLY A 15 -10.36 63.27 -16.87
CA GLY A 15 -11.57 63.10 -17.68
C GLY A 15 -11.52 62.16 -18.89
N LEU A 16 -12.00 60.93 -18.66
CA LEU A 16 -12.81 60.09 -19.55
C LEU A 16 -13.00 60.55 -21.02
N VAL A 17 -12.54 59.72 -21.97
CA VAL A 17 -13.19 59.54 -23.28
C VAL A 17 -13.10 58.07 -23.71
N VAL A 18 -14.27 57.51 -24.03
CA VAL A 18 -14.54 56.24 -24.69
C VAL A 18 -14.36 56.40 -26.20
N ALA A 19 -13.69 55.47 -26.89
CA ALA A 19 -14.10 54.96 -28.22
C ALA A 19 -13.18 53.87 -28.80
N LEU A 20 -13.74 52.66 -28.84
CA LEU A 20 -13.84 51.76 -30.01
C LEU A 20 -12.56 51.35 -30.77
N SER A 21 -12.23 50.06 -30.66
CA SER A 21 -11.84 49.26 -31.83
C SER A 21 -12.04 47.76 -31.58
N ARG A 22 -13.06 47.21 -32.27
CA ARG A 22 -13.18 45.84 -32.79
C ARG A 22 -12.59 44.71 -31.94
N CYS A 23 -13.44 44.06 -31.15
CA CYS A 23 -13.24 42.64 -30.83
C CYS A 23 -13.47 41.84 -32.12
N SER A 24 -12.39 41.38 -32.75
CA SER A 24 -12.46 40.19 -33.58
C SER A 24 -12.75 39.02 -32.65
N GLU A 25 -13.89 38.36 -32.83
CA GLU A 25 -14.12 37.00 -32.33
C GLU A 25 -13.11 36.07 -33.01
N GLY A 26 -11.91 36.04 -32.46
CA GLY A 26 -10.96 34.97 -32.67
C GLY A 26 -11.39 33.83 -31.74
N ASN A 27 -12.01 32.81 -32.32
CA ASN A 27 -12.20 31.49 -31.70
C ASN A 27 -10.86 31.01 -31.11
N ALA A 28 -10.67 31.23 -29.81
CA ALA A 28 -9.71 30.47 -29.04
C ALA A 28 -10.38 29.13 -28.71
N PRO A 29 -9.90 27.98 -29.23
CA PRO A 29 -10.48 26.70 -28.88
C PRO A 29 -10.10 26.41 -27.42
N LEU A 30 -11.06 26.62 -26.52
CA LEU A 30 -10.94 26.18 -25.14
C LEU A 30 -11.35 24.70 -25.06
N ILE A 31 -10.34 23.88 -24.77
CA ILE A 31 -10.39 22.57 -24.13
C ILE A 31 -10.94 21.39 -24.98
N GLN A 32 -10.06 20.44 -25.29
CA GLN A 32 -10.39 19.05 -25.66
C GLN A 32 -9.83 18.10 -24.59
N PRO A 33 -10.31 16.85 -24.43
CA PRO A 33 -11.65 16.29 -24.59
C PRO A 33 -12.18 15.63 -23.27
N GLU A 34 -13.49 15.64 -23.00
CA GLU A 34 -14.09 14.83 -21.91
C GLU A 34 -14.14 13.35 -22.35
N PRO A 35 -13.38 12.39 -21.75
CA PRO A 35 -13.02 11.16 -22.45
C PRO A 35 -14.13 10.12 -22.65
N SER A 36 -15.34 10.31 -22.11
CA SER A 36 -16.42 9.33 -22.30
C SER A 36 -17.85 9.83 -22.12
N GLY A 37 -18.06 11.11 -21.78
CA GLY A 37 -19.40 11.68 -21.56
C GLY A 37 -20.19 11.13 -20.37
N TYR A 38 -19.63 10.18 -19.58
CA TYR A 38 -20.31 9.62 -18.41
C TYR A 38 -20.37 10.61 -17.25
N ALA A 39 -21.56 10.79 -16.66
CA ALA A 39 -21.76 11.65 -15.49
C ALA A 39 -20.89 11.24 -14.29
N ALA A 40 -20.62 9.94 -14.14
CA ALA A 40 -19.80 9.36 -13.08
C ALA A 40 -18.35 9.88 -13.04
N LEU A 41 -17.85 10.47 -14.13
CA LEU A 41 -16.52 11.06 -14.18
C LEU A 41 -16.45 12.48 -13.59
N THR A 42 -17.59 13.16 -13.46
CA THR A 42 -17.64 14.53 -12.92
C THR A 42 -17.55 14.55 -11.39
N ASP A 43 -17.01 15.62 -10.81
CA ASP A 43 -16.74 15.71 -9.36
C ASP A 43 -17.97 16.01 -8.49
N THR A 44 -19.12 16.28 -9.13
CA THR A 44 -20.39 16.57 -8.44
C THR A 44 -21.19 15.32 -8.08
N VAL A 45 -20.83 14.16 -8.64
CA VAL A 45 -21.51 12.88 -8.40
C VAL A 45 -20.92 12.19 -7.17
N ARG A 46 -21.77 11.46 -6.43
CA ARG A 46 -21.45 10.84 -5.15
C ARG A 46 -21.71 9.34 -5.18
N TYR A 47 -20.93 8.60 -4.40
CA TYR A 47 -21.14 7.18 -4.16
C TYR A 47 -22.40 6.98 -3.29
N VAL A 48 -23.28 6.08 -3.71
CA VAL A 48 -24.57 5.80 -3.04
C VAL A 48 -24.59 4.45 -2.32
N GLY A 49 -23.57 3.62 -2.52
CA GLY A 49 -23.46 2.28 -1.96
C GLY A 49 -24.33 1.25 -2.69
N MET A 50 -23.85 0.01 -2.67
CA MET A 50 -24.46 -1.12 -3.37
C MET A 50 -25.88 -1.45 -2.91
N GLU A 51 -26.25 -1.18 -1.65
CA GLU A 51 -27.63 -1.37 -1.18
C GLU A 51 -28.63 -0.45 -1.88
N THR A 52 -28.20 0.71 -2.39
CA THR A 52 -29.03 1.57 -3.23
C THR A 52 -29.24 0.93 -4.61
N CYS A 53 -28.18 0.35 -5.19
CA CYS A 53 -28.25 -0.36 -6.47
C CYS A 53 -29.18 -1.58 -6.39
N ARG A 54 -29.13 -2.31 -5.27
CA ARG A 54 -29.95 -3.49 -4.98
C ARG A 54 -31.45 -3.26 -5.15
N GLN A 55 -31.95 -2.08 -4.77
CA GLN A 55 -33.38 -1.75 -4.85
C GLN A 55 -33.98 -1.89 -6.26
N CYS A 56 -33.17 -1.67 -7.30
CA CYS A 56 -33.57 -1.84 -8.70
C CYS A 56 -32.93 -3.08 -9.37
N HIS A 57 -31.82 -3.58 -8.82
CA HIS A 57 -30.99 -4.64 -9.41
C HIS A 57 -30.77 -5.84 -8.48
N GLU A 58 -31.83 -6.27 -7.78
CA GLU A 58 -31.78 -7.37 -6.80
C GLU A 58 -31.15 -8.64 -7.38
N SER A 59 -31.53 -9.04 -8.60
CA SER A 59 -31.01 -10.27 -9.21
C SER A 59 -29.49 -10.24 -9.44
N VAL A 60 -28.95 -9.09 -9.84
CA VAL A 60 -27.51 -8.89 -10.05
C VAL A 60 -26.79 -8.83 -8.70
N TYR A 61 -27.37 -8.14 -7.73
CA TYR A 61 -26.83 -8.07 -6.37
C TYR A 61 -26.66 -9.47 -5.77
N GLN A 62 -27.72 -10.29 -5.84
CA GLN A 62 -27.73 -11.64 -5.26
C GLN A 62 -26.65 -12.55 -5.83
N THR A 63 -26.31 -12.43 -7.11
CA THR A 63 -25.20 -13.22 -7.67
C THR A 63 -23.84 -12.61 -7.37
N PHE A 64 -23.72 -11.28 -7.39
CA PHE A 64 -22.46 -10.57 -7.24
C PHE A 64 -21.85 -10.70 -5.85
N ILE A 65 -22.66 -10.64 -4.77
CA ILE A 65 -22.15 -10.73 -3.39
C ILE A 65 -21.48 -12.08 -3.07
N HIS A 66 -21.72 -13.11 -3.89
CA HIS A 66 -21.12 -14.44 -3.77
C HIS A 66 -19.89 -14.64 -4.69
N THR A 67 -19.50 -13.61 -5.44
CA THR A 67 -18.27 -13.63 -6.22
C THR A 67 -17.05 -13.45 -5.30
N GLY A 68 -15.86 -13.79 -5.81
CA GLY A 68 -14.62 -13.50 -5.10
C GLY A 68 -14.42 -12.01 -4.77
N MET A 69 -14.96 -11.12 -5.62
CA MET A 69 -14.96 -9.67 -5.43
C MET A 69 -15.91 -9.24 -4.31
N GLY A 70 -17.17 -9.69 -4.33
CA GLY A 70 -18.13 -9.37 -3.28
C GLY A 70 -17.72 -9.89 -1.89
N GLN A 71 -16.98 -11.01 -1.86
CA GLN A 71 -16.48 -11.63 -0.63
C GLN A 71 -15.03 -11.26 -0.29
N SER A 72 -14.40 -10.33 -1.01
CA SER A 72 -12.96 -10.02 -0.88
C SER A 72 -12.56 -9.46 0.48
N PHE A 73 -13.52 -8.93 1.24
CA PHE A 73 -13.32 -8.39 2.59
C PHE A 73 -14.64 -8.42 3.37
N GLY A 74 -14.60 -8.60 4.68
CA GLY A 74 -15.78 -8.49 5.54
C GLY A 74 -15.47 -8.65 7.02
N LEU A 75 -16.48 -8.48 7.87
CA LEU A 75 -16.37 -8.75 9.31
C LEU A 75 -15.93 -10.20 9.56
N ALA A 76 -15.14 -10.40 10.62
CA ALA A 76 -14.70 -11.72 11.04
C ALA A 76 -15.83 -12.49 11.72
N THR A 77 -16.76 -13.02 10.93
CA THR A 77 -17.84 -13.90 11.38
C THR A 77 -17.58 -15.35 10.98
N ARG A 78 -18.32 -16.29 11.59
CA ARG A 78 -18.23 -17.71 11.24
C ARG A 78 -18.64 -17.97 9.79
N GLU A 79 -19.59 -17.20 9.28
CA GLU A 79 -20.07 -17.29 7.89
C GLU A 79 -19.03 -16.76 6.90
N LYS A 80 -18.28 -15.72 7.28
CA LYS A 80 -17.24 -15.14 6.43
C LYS A 80 -15.96 -15.97 6.41
N SER A 81 -15.66 -16.66 7.50
CA SER A 81 -14.44 -17.46 7.66
C SER A 81 -14.56 -18.81 6.96
N ALA A 82 -13.61 -19.11 6.09
CA ALA A 82 -13.42 -20.42 5.49
C ALA A 82 -12.44 -21.30 6.28
N ALA A 83 -11.97 -20.83 7.45
CA ALA A 83 -10.89 -21.47 8.18
C ALA A 83 -11.37 -22.63 9.05
N ASP A 84 -10.62 -23.73 9.05
CA ASP A 84 -10.78 -24.83 10.00
C ASP A 84 -9.99 -24.53 11.29
N PHE A 85 -10.67 -24.58 12.43
CA PHE A 85 -10.10 -24.27 13.74
C PHE A 85 -9.65 -25.50 14.54
N THR A 86 -9.77 -26.72 14.00
CA THR A 86 -9.36 -27.95 14.68
C THR A 86 -7.86 -28.02 14.97
N LYS A 87 -7.04 -27.47 14.07
CA LYS A 87 -5.58 -27.37 14.17
C LYS A 87 -5.12 -25.94 13.86
N ALA A 88 -5.51 -25.01 14.73
CA ALA A 88 -5.31 -23.59 14.53
C ALA A 88 -4.05 -23.00 15.18
N THR A 89 -3.04 -23.84 15.47
CA THR A 89 -1.77 -23.41 16.06
C THR A 89 -0.66 -23.47 15.05
N ILE A 90 0.11 -22.38 14.92
CA ILE A 90 1.36 -22.32 14.16
C ILE A 90 2.50 -21.90 15.08
N TYR A 91 3.73 -22.21 14.66
CA TYR A 91 4.95 -21.85 15.38
C TYR A 91 5.91 -21.10 14.46
N ASP A 92 6.26 -19.88 14.83
CA ASP A 92 7.33 -19.12 14.21
C ASP A 92 8.64 -19.42 14.94
N ARG A 93 9.45 -20.27 14.31
CA ARG A 93 10.76 -20.69 14.83
C ARG A 93 11.80 -19.56 14.93
N TRP A 94 11.63 -18.47 14.19
CA TRP A 94 12.62 -17.38 14.16
C TRP A 94 12.45 -16.47 15.37
N HIS A 95 11.21 -16.19 15.74
CA HIS A 95 10.87 -15.39 16.91
C HIS A 95 10.57 -16.23 18.16
N ASP A 96 10.53 -17.56 18.03
CA ASP A 96 10.13 -18.47 19.11
C ASP A 96 8.76 -18.06 19.70
N LEU A 97 7.77 -17.93 18.81
CA LEU A 97 6.40 -17.53 19.15
C LEU A 97 5.40 -18.50 18.53
N TYR A 98 4.43 -18.90 19.34
CA TYR A 98 3.26 -19.64 18.88
C TYR A 98 2.11 -18.68 18.62
N TYR A 99 1.31 -18.98 17.61
CA TYR A 99 0.06 -18.29 17.35
C TYR A 99 -1.07 -19.29 17.29
N HIS A 100 -2.15 -19.04 18.02
CA HIS A 100 -3.34 -19.88 18.05
C HIS A 100 -4.58 -19.06 17.73
N ALA A 101 -5.28 -19.40 16.65
CA ALA A 101 -6.55 -18.79 16.30
C ALA A 101 -7.72 -19.56 16.93
N PHE A 102 -8.69 -18.85 17.51
CA PHE A 102 -9.84 -19.49 18.15
C PHE A 102 -11.07 -18.56 18.16
N TRP A 103 -12.23 -19.15 18.42
CA TRP A 103 -13.45 -18.41 18.66
C TRP A 103 -13.76 -18.37 20.15
N ARG A 104 -14.17 -17.20 20.64
CA ARG A 104 -14.83 -17.04 21.93
C ARG A 104 -16.23 -16.50 21.64
N ASN A 105 -17.24 -17.36 21.80
CA ASN A 105 -18.60 -17.12 21.30
C ASN A 105 -18.58 -16.83 19.78
N ASP A 106 -19.01 -15.65 19.36
CA ASP A 106 -19.07 -15.21 17.96
C ASP A 106 -17.92 -14.27 17.57
N SER A 107 -16.94 -14.09 18.46
CA SER A 107 -15.78 -13.24 18.22
C SER A 107 -14.53 -14.09 18.00
N MET A 108 -13.77 -13.73 16.97
CA MET A 108 -12.52 -14.40 16.62
C MET A 108 -11.33 -13.73 17.31
N PHE A 109 -10.40 -14.55 17.79
CA PHE A 109 -9.18 -14.10 18.45
C PHE A 109 -7.96 -14.82 17.88
N VAL A 110 -6.82 -14.15 17.94
CA VAL A 110 -5.50 -14.77 17.79
C VAL A 110 -4.73 -14.57 19.08
N ARG A 111 -4.28 -15.67 19.69
CA ARG A 111 -3.38 -15.66 20.83
C ARG A 111 -1.96 -15.87 20.37
N GLU A 112 -1.08 -14.93 20.64
CA GLU A 112 0.36 -15.12 20.58
C GLU A 112 0.87 -15.56 21.95
N TYR A 113 1.78 -16.52 22.02
CA TYR A 113 2.39 -16.94 23.27
C TYR A 113 3.78 -17.57 23.10
N ARG A 114 4.55 -17.59 24.19
CA ARG A 114 5.85 -18.27 24.28
C ARG A 114 5.86 -19.24 25.46
N LEU A 115 6.49 -20.39 25.25
CA LEU A 115 6.63 -21.43 26.26
C LEU A 115 8.08 -21.51 26.76
N LYS A 116 8.25 -21.83 28.05
CA LYS A 116 9.52 -22.29 28.63
C LYS A 116 9.26 -23.63 29.33
N GLY A 117 9.65 -24.73 28.69
CA GLY A 117 9.14 -26.05 29.07
C GLY A 117 7.63 -26.10 28.84
N ASN A 118 6.86 -26.38 29.89
CA ASN A 118 5.39 -26.39 29.83
C ASN A 118 4.74 -25.08 30.31
N ASP A 119 5.53 -24.11 30.78
CA ASP A 119 5.02 -22.86 31.32
C ASP A 119 4.89 -21.79 30.24
N THR A 120 3.77 -21.07 30.24
CA THR A 120 3.59 -19.90 29.37
C THR A 120 4.25 -18.68 30.01
N ILE A 121 5.31 -18.18 29.38
CA ILE A 121 6.10 -17.03 29.88
C ILE A 121 5.74 -15.70 29.21
N HIS A 122 5.03 -15.76 28.09
CA HIS A 122 4.47 -14.61 27.38
C HIS A 122 3.13 -15.03 26.77
N ALA A 123 2.14 -14.16 26.84
CA ALA A 123 0.89 -14.33 26.12
C ALA A 123 0.22 -12.98 25.88
N ARG A 124 -0.32 -12.79 24.68
CA ARG A 124 -1.24 -11.71 24.34
C ARG A 124 -2.33 -12.22 23.41
N GLU A 125 -3.53 -11.69 23.56
CA GLU A 125 -4.68 -12.03 22.73
C GLU A 125 -5.15 -10.78 22.00
N GLU A 126 -5.35 -10.90 20.69
CA GLU A 126 -5.87 -9.81 19.86
C GLU A 126 -7.19 -10.23 19.22
N HIS A 127 -8.14 -9.30 19.22
CA HIS A 127 -9.43 -9.48 18.56
C HIS A 127 -9.29 -9.28 17.05
N VAL A 128 -9.76 -10.26 16.29
CA VAL A 128 -9.81 -10.16 14.82
C VAL A 128 -11.12 -9.50 14.42
N SER A 129 -11.02 -8.32 13.81
CA SER A 129 -12.18 -7.53 13.40
C SER A 129 -12.65 -7.86 11.99
N TYR A 130 -11.73 -8.20 11.08
CA TYR A 130 -12.07 -8.47 9.68
C TYR A 130 -11.29 -9.66 9.10
N VAL A 131 -11.85 -10.22 8.02
CA VAL A 131 -11.21 -11.22 7.17
C VAL A 131 -11.06 -10.65 5.76
N ILE A 132 -9.84 -10.66 5.25
CA ILE A 132 -9.54 -10.38 3.84
C ILE A 132 -9.45 -11.69 3.06
N GLY A 133 -9.92 -11.68 1.82
CA GLY A 133 -9.97 -12.84 0.93
C GLY A 133 -11.31 -13.56 0.96
N SER A 134 -11.73 -14.06 -0.20
CA SER A 134 -13.03 -14.72 -0.39
C SER A 134 -13.13 -16.14 0.18
N GLY A 135 -12.02 -16.70 0.68
CA GLY A 135 -11.94 -18.11 1.07
C GLY A 135 -11.81 -19.07 -0.11
N GLN A 136 -11.53 -18.58 -1.31
CA GLN A 136 -11.19 -19.42 -2.46
C GLN A 136 -9.71 -19.84 -2.47
N HIS A 137 -8.84 -18.99 -1.92
CA HIS A 137 -7.39 -19.21 -1.86
C HIS A 137 -6.90 -19.06 -0.43
N THR A 138 -7.17 -17.91 0.17
CA THR A 138 -6.77 -17.61 1.54
C THR A 138 -7.84 -16.84 2.31
N ASN A 139 -7.75 -16.90 3.63
CA ASN A 139 -8.35 -15.96 4.58
C ASN A 139 -7.24 -15.43 5.48
N SER A 140 -6.92 -14.15 5.33
CA SER A 140 -6.02 -13.45 6.24
C SER A 140 -6.82 -12.56 7.18
N HIS A 141 -6.28 -12.33 8.37
CA HIS A 141 -7.04 -11.80 9.50
C HIS A 141 -6.54 -10.41 9.85
N MET A 142 -7.47 -9.48 10.14
CA MET A 142 -7.17 -8.08 10.38
C MET A 142 -7.62 -7.65 11.77
N ILE A 143 -6.77 -6.89 12.44
CA ILE A 143 -7.05 -6.24 13.71
C ILE A 143 -7.42 -4.79 13.44
N ASN A 144 -8.35 -4.25 14.22
CA ASN A 144 -8.71 -2.83 14.17
C ASN A 144 -8.68 -2.24 15.58
N THR A 145 -7.73 -1.34 15.80
CA THR A 145 -7.56 -0.62 17.07
C THR A 145 -7.71 0.87 16.81
N HIS A 146 -8.78 1.49 17.30
CA HIS A 146 -9.09 2.92 17.07
C HIS A 146 -9.02 3.36 15.59
N GLY A 147 -9.48 2.48 14.68
CA GLY A 147 -9.48 2.72 13.24
C GLY A 147 -8.19 2.30 12.53
N TYR A 148 -7.11 2.00 13.25
CA TYR A 148 -5.87 1.50 12.67
C TYR A 148 -6.01 0.01 12.31
N VAL A 149 -5.97 -0.30 11.02
CA VAL A 149 -6.11 -1.67 10.52
C VAL A 149 -4.74 -2.28 10.25
N THR A 150 -4.46 -3.41 10.87
CA THR A 150 -3.21 -4.18 10.68
C THR A 150 -3.51 -5.65 10.44
N GLN A 151 -2.57 -6.36 9.80
CA GLN A 151 -2.66 -7.79 9.56
C GLN A 151 -2.15 -8.57 10.76
N ALA A 152 -2.90 -9.60 11.16
CA ALA A 152 -2.47 -10.59 12.13
C ALA A 152 -1.48 -11.60 11.51
N PRO A 153 -0.57 -12.19 12.29
CA PRO A 153 0.47 -13.11 11.82
C PRO A 153 -0.08 -14.52 11.54
N MET A 154 -1.32 -14.62 11.07
CA MET A 154 -1.94 -15.90 10.73
C MET A 154 -2.83 -15.77 9.50
N THR A 155 -2.57 -16.63 8.51
CA THR A 155 -3.38 -16.79 7.31
C THR A 155 -3.82 -18.25 7.20
N PHE A 156 -5.08 -18.46 6.86
CA PHE A 156 -5.58 -19.79 6.52
C PHE A 156 -5.51 -20.00 5.00
N TYR A 157 -4.81 -21.04 4.57
CA TYR A 157 -4.65 -21.45 3.18
C TYR A 157 -5.69 -22.50 2.83
N THR A 158 -6.74 -22.08 2.14
CA THR A 158 -7.95 -22.89 1.91
C THR A 158 -7.72 -24.09 0.98
N GLN A 159 -6.77 -24.00 0.06
CA GLN A 159 -6.45 -25.12 -0.85
C GLN A 159 -5.76 -26.28 -0.12
N GLU A 160 -4.93 -25.96 0.87
CA GLU A 160 -4.20 -26.94 1.69
C GLU A 160 -4.86 -27.22 3.05
N GLN A 161 -5.95 -26.51 3.38
CA GLN A 161 -6.69 -26.64 4.63
C GLN A 161 -5.81 -26.48 5.88
N ARG A 162 -4.93 -25.47 5.89
CA ARG A 162 -4.02 -25.24 7.01
C ARG A 162 -3.78 -23.78 7.32
N TRP A 163 -3.40 -23.56 8.56
CA TRP A 163 -2.86 -22.28 9.04
C TRP A 163 -1.36 -22.20 8.77
N ASP A 164 -0.91 -21.03 8.35
CA ASP A 164 0.51 -20.70 8.27
C ASP A 164 0.71 -19.18 8.45
N LEU A 165 1.97 -18.75 8.47
CA LEU A 165 2.32 -17.35 8.42
C LEU A 165 1.79 -16.69 7.13
N PRO A 166 1.39 -15.41 7.18
CA PRO A 166 1.08 -14.66 5.97
C PRO A 166 2.29 -14.51 5.05
N PRO A 167 2.08 -14.33 3.74
CA PRO A 167 3.18 -14.09 2.81
C PRO A 167 4.04 -12.89 3.21
N GLY A 168 5.36 -13.08 3.23
CA GLY A 168 6.35 -12.10 3.66
C GLY A 168 6.59 -12.04 5.17
N PHE A 169 6.01 -12.93 5.97
CA PHE A 169 6.33 -13.08 7.40
C PHE A 169 7.36 -14.20 7.66
N GLU A 170 7.71 -14.95 6.63
CA GLU A 170 8.67 -16.04 6.70
C GLU A 170 10.10 -15.53 6.89
N ASN A 171 11.03 -16.44 7.22
CA ASN A 171 12.47 -16.15 7.27
C ASN A 171 12.87 -14.99 8.19
N GLY A 172 12.19 -14.85 9.35
CA GLY A 172 12.48 -13.81 10.34
C GLY A 172 11.86 -12.45 10.04
N GLN A 173 10.98 -12.34 9.04
CA GLN A 173 10.32 -11.08 8.66
C GLN A 173 8.93 -10.88 9.31
N ASN A 174 8.52 -11.77 10.20
CA ASN A 174 7.23 -11.68 10.89
C ASN A 174 7.13 -10.40 11.74
N SER A 175 6.41 -9.42 11.21
CA SER A 175 6.08 -8.14 11.89
C SER A 175 4.96 -8.26 12.93
N ARG A 176 4.55 -9.48 13.28
CA ARG A 176 3.53 -9.79 14.29
C ARG A 176 2.20 -9.10 13.97
N PHE A 177 1.79 -8.09 14.76
CA PHE A 177 0.53 -7.36 14.57
C PHE A 177 0.73 -5.96 13.95
N ASP A 178 1.93 -5.64 13.45
CA ASP A 178 2.30 -4.28 13.03
C ASP A 178 2.23 -4.05 11.51
N ARG A 179 1.99 -5.09 10.68
CA ARG A 179 1.83 -4.91 9.23
C ARG A 179 0.59 -4.06 8.93
N LYS A 180 0.82 -2.79 8.59
CA LYS A 180 -0.19 -1.79 8.25
C LYS A 180 -0.97 -2.18 6.98
N ILE A 181 -2.29 -2.12 7.03
CA ILE A 181 -3.16 -2.27 5.85
C ILE A 181 -3.53 -0.89 5.33
N GLY A 182 -2.81 -0.44 4.32
CA GLY A 182 -3.00 0.88 3.70
C GLY A 182 -4.00 0.88 2.55
N LEU A 183 -4.15 2.06 1.95
CA LEU A 183 -5.14 2.31 0.90
C LEU A 183 -4.95 1.41 -0.33
N GLU A 184 -3.71 1.11 -0.72
CA GLU A 184 -3.40 0.22 -1.85
C GLU A 184 -4.02 -1.18 -1.69
N CYS A 185 -3.98 -1.73 -0.47
CA CYS A 185 -4.65 -3.00 -0.17
C CYS A 185 -6.17 -2.83 -0.23
N MET A 186 -6.68 -1.77 0.40
CA MET A 186 -8.13 -1.56 0.51
C MET A 186 -8.81 -1.23 -0.82
N THR A 187 -8.13 -0.59 -1.77
CA THR A 187 -8.72 -0.30 -3.08
C THR A 187 -8.98 -1.53 -3.92
N CYS A 188 -8.22 -2.61 -3.70
CA CYS A 188 -8.38 -3.89 -4.41
C CYS A 188 -9.26 -4.90 -3.67
N HIS A 189 -9.49 -4.70 -2.37
CA HIS A 189 -10.22 -5.66 -1.54
C HIS A 189 -11.50 -5.12 -0.91
N ASN A 190 -11.76 -3.81 -0.96
CA ASN A 190 -12.85 -3.19 -0.22
C ASN A 190 -13.74 -2.34 -1.16
N GLY A 191 -15.02 -2.17 -0.83
CA GLY A 191 -15.80 -1.00 -1.29
C GLY A 191 -15.09 0.30 -0.90
N TYR A 192 -15.58 1.48 -1.34
CA TYR A 192 -14.88 2.75 -1.07
C TYR A 192 -14.77 3.03 0.45
N PRO A 193 -13.57 2.93 1.07
CA PRO A 193 -13.41 3.17 2.50
C PRO A 193 -13.24 4.67 2.78
N GLU A 194 -13.43 5.07 4.04
CA GLU A 194 -13.15 6.43 4.48
C GLU A 194 -11.85 6.45 5.28
N MET A 195 -10.72 6.59 4.58
CA MET A 195 -9.41 6.71 5.22
C MET A 195 -9.23 8.09 5.87
N VAL A 196 -8.60 8.13 7.04
CA VAL A 196 -8.23 9.37 7.72
C VAL A 196 -6.99 9.94 7.04
N PHE A 197 -7.12 11.15 6.50
CA PHE A 197 -6.02 11.86 5.85
C PHE A 197 -4.85 12.12 6.81
N GLY A 198 -3.61 12.00 6.35
CA GLY A 198 -2.42 12.09 7.20
C GLY A 198 -2.17 10.84 8.07
N SER A 199 -2.76 9.70 7.72
CA SER A 199 -2.51 8.38 8.30
C SER A 199 -1.99 7.42 7.22
N GLU A 200 -1.56 6.22 7.62
CA GLU A 200 -1.14 5.16 6.68
C GLU A 200 -2.14 4.01 6.60
N ASN A 201 -2.92 3.81 7.66
CA ASN A 201 -3.84 2.68 7.80
C ASN A 201 -5.00 2.99 8.77
N LYS A 202 -5.32 4.26 9.03
CA LYS A 202 -6.43 4.65 9.90
C LYS A 202 -7.68 4.93 9.06
N TYR A 203 -8.80 4.31 9.44
CA TYR A 203 -10.08 4.44 8.74
C TYR A 203 -11.19 4.89 9.70
N LYS A 204 -12.05 5.78 9.23
CA LYS A 204 -13.33 6.11 9.87
C LYS A 204 -14.37 5.04 9.56
N VAL A 205 -14.38 4.58 8.31
CA VAL A 205 -15.30 3.56 7.81
C VAL A 205 -14.52 2.56 6.97
N VAL A 206 -14.67 1.29 7.31
CA VAL A 206 -14.21 0.13 6.53
C VAL A 206 -15.45 -0.54 5.96
N LYS A 207 -15.53 -0.68 4.63
CA LYS A 207 -16.68 -1.32 3.96
C LYS A 207 -16.49 -2.85 3.93
N ASN A 208 -17.44 -3.57 3.31
CA ASN A 208 -17.23 -4.97 2.94
C ASN A 208 -16.43 -5.08 1.63
N GLY A 209 -16.47 -6.23 0.96
CA GLY A 209 -15.78 -6.48 -0.29
C GLY A 209 -16.07 -5.47 -1.40
N ILE A 210 -15.43 -5.68 -2.55
CA ILE A 210 -15.62 -4.85 -3.74
C ILE A 210 -17.11 -4.75 -4.06
N ASP A 211 -17.58 -3.53 -4.35
CA ASP A 211 -18.98 -3.19 -4.59
C ASP A 211 -19.25 -2.79 -6.04
N CYS A 212 -20.51 -2.50 -6.39
CA CYS A 212 -20.90 -2.10 -7.74
C CYS A 212 -20.13 -0.87 -8.25
N GLU A 213 -19.97 0.14 -7.39
CA GLU A 213 -19.44 1.45 -7.78
C GLU A 213 -17.93 1.42 -8.01
N ARG A 214 -17.23 0.38 -7.55
CA ARG A 214 -15.84 0.10 -7.95
C ARG A 214 -15.68 -0.11 -9.45
N CYS A 215 -16.71 -0.64 -10.12
CA CYS A 215 -16.69 -0.91 -11.57
C CYS A 215 -17.55 0.07 -12.37
N HIS A 216 -18.59 0.62 -11.75
CA HIS A 216 -19.57 1.49 -12.42
C HIS A 216 -19.41 2.98 -12.09
N GLY A 217 -18.54 3.33 -11.13
CA GLY A 217 -18.33 4.68 -10.65
C GLY A 217 -19.48 5.18 -9.74
N PRO A 218 -19.41 6.45 -9.30
CA PRO A 218 -20.44 7.07 -8.47
C PRO A 218 -21.86 7.00 -9.07
N GLY A 219 -22.82 6.44 -8.34
CA GLY A 219 -24.17 6.17 -8.84
C GLY A 219 -25.22 7.28 -8.65
N SER A 220 -24.92 8.37 -7.93
CA SER A 220 -25.97 9.32 -7.51
C SER A 220 -26.71 10.01 -8.67
N ALA A 221 -26.02 10.30 -9.78
CA ALA A 221 -26.63 10.91 -10.96
C ALA A 221 -27.61 9.93 -11.64
N HIS A 222 -27.21 8.67 -11.76
CA HIS A 222 -28.03 7.60 -12.30
C HIS A 222 -29.27 7.34 -11.47
N VAL A 223 -29.11 7.14 -10.15
CA VAL A 223 -30.24 6.90 -9.23
C VAL A 223 -31.26 8.04 -9.34
N LYS A 224 -30.80 9.30 -9.30
CA LYS A 224 -31.67 10.47 -9.45
C LYS A 224 -32.39 10.49 -10.80
N ALA A 225 -31.69 10.17 -11.90
CA ALA A 225 -32.30 10.11 -13.22
C ALA A 225 -33.40 9.04 -13.29
N LYS A 226 -33.15 7.82 -12.80
CA LYS A 226 -34.14 6.73 -12.85
C LYS A 226 -35.33 6.96 -11.94
N GLN A 227 -35.10 7.47 -10.73
CA GLN A 227 -36.17 7.84 -9.80
C GLN A 227 -37.06 8.98 -10.33
N SER A 228 -36.52 9.86 -11.18
CA SER A 228 -37.30 10.92 -11.84
C SER A 228 -37.98 10.48 -13.14
N GLY A 229 -37.98 9.17 -13.44
CA GLY A 229 -38.62 8.62 -14.64
C GLY A 229 -37.82 8.80 -15.93
N LYS A 230 -36.56 9.28 -15.87
CA LYS A 230 -35.67 9.41 -17.04
C LYS A 230 -35.04 8.06 -17.37
N LEU A 231 -35.80 7.23 -18.08
CA LEU A 231 -35.36 5.93 -18.55
C LEU A 231 -34.64 6.05 -19.90
N VAL A 232 -33.67 5.16 -20.13
CA VAL A 232 -32.87 5.08 -21.37
C VAL A 232 -33.03 3.67 -21.91
N ASP A 233 -33.35 3.51 -23.19
CA ASP A 233 -33.43 2.20 -23.83
C ASP A 233 -32.01 1.72 -24.20
N ILE A 234 -31.39 1.01 -23.26
CA ILE A 234 -30.00 0.53 -23.36
C ILE A 234 -29.78 -0.48 -24.50
N SER A 235 -30.83 -0.96 -25.16
CA SER A 235 -30.71 -1.79 -26.36
C SER A 235 -30.35 -0.97 -27.60
N LYS A 236 -30.67 0.34 -27.58
CA LYS A 236 -30.48 1.28 -28.69
C LYS A 236 -29.35 2.27 -28.45
N GLU A 237 -29.20 2.76 -27.23
CA GLU A 237 -28.22 3.80 -26.89
C GLU A 237 -27.48 3.51 -25.58
N ILE A 238 -26.43 4.28 -25.30
CA ILE A 238 -25.66 4.18 -24.05
C ILE A 238 -26.29 5.10 -22.99
N ASP A 239 -26.53 4.56 -21.80
CA ASP A 239 -26.92 5.38 -20.65
C ASP A 239 -25.68 6.02 -20.02
N TYR A 240 -25.46 7.31 -20.32
CA TYR A 240 -24.32 8.05 -19.80
C TYR A 240 -24.46 8.50 -18.33
N SER A 241 -25.55 8.17 -17.64
CA SER A 241 -25.71 8.53 -16.22
C SER A 241 -24.86 7.68 -15.26
N ILE A 242 -24.38 6.51 -15.70
CA ILE A 242 -23.48 5.61 -14.97
C ILE A 242 -22.59 4.85 -15.95
N VAL A 243 -21.37 4.48 -15.55
CA VAL A 243 -20.47 3.74 -16.45
C VAL A 243 -21.02 2.34 -16.68
N ASN A 244 -21.08 1.91 -17.93
CA ASN A 244 -21.30 0.52 -18.30
C ASN A 244 -19.97 -0.06 -18.85
N PRO A 245 -19.26 -0.92 -18.09
CA PRO A 245 -17.99 -1.48 -18.53
C PRO A 245 -18.04 -2.15 -19.92
N ALA A 246 -19.13 -2.86 -20.26
CA ALA A 246 -19.27 -3.53 -21.55
C ALA A 246 -19.41 -2.55 -22.74
N LYS A 247 -19.58 -1.25 -22.48
CA LYS A 247 -19.69 -0.18 -23.48
C LYS A 247 -18.46 0.72 -23.52
N LEU A 248 -17.45 0.48 -22.69
CA LEU A 248 -16.19 1.21 -22.75
C LEU A 248 -15.36 0.75 -23.96
N PRO A 249 -14.50 1.63 -24.52
CA PRO A 249 -13.36 1.24 -25.34
C PRO A 249 -12.54 0.10 -24.70
N GLY A 250 -11.95 -0.76 -25.52
CA GLY A 250 -11.31 -2.01 -25.05
C GLY A 250 -10.15 -1.80 -24.08
N ASP A 251 -9.34 -0.77 -24.31
CA ASP A 251 -8.28 -0.30 -23.41
C ASP A 251 -8.83 0.17 -22.06
N LEU A 252 -9.92 0.95 -22.03
CA LEU A 252 -10.57 1.38 -20.81
C LEU A 252 -11.24 0.22 -20.04
N GLN A 253 -11.70 -0.82 -20.74
CA GLN A 253 -12.15 -2.07 -20.08
C GLN A 253 -10.99 -2.80 -19.40
N ILE A 254 -9.84 -2.86 -20.05
CA ILE A 254 -8.62 -3.45 -19.48
C ILE A 254 -8.14 -2.64 -18.28
N ASP A 255 -8.03 -1.31 -18.41
CA ASP A 255 -7.60 -0.39 -17.33
C ASP A 255 -8.47 -0.56 -16.07
N LEU A 256 -9.79 -0.69 -16.24
CA LEU A 256 -10.74 -0.94 -15.14
C LEU A 256 -10.39 -2.20 -14.33
N CYS A 257 -10.03 -3.27 -15.02
CA CYS A 257 -9.69 -4.55 -14.40
C CYS A 257 -8.26 -4.54 -13.84
N GLN A 258 -7.33 -3.89 -14.56
CA GLN A 258 -5.93 -3.76 -14.19
C GLN A 258 -5.73 -3.07 -12.85
N ARG A 259 -6.61 -2.14 -12.46
CA ARG A 259 -6.54 -1.52 -11.12
C ARG A 259 -6.34 -2.54 -9.99
N CYS A 260 -6.92 -3.74 -10.11
CA CYS A 260 -6.83 -4.79 -9.08
C CYS A 260 -6.17 -6.08 -9.58
N HIS A 261 -6.30 -6.41 -10.87
CA HIS A 261 -5.75 -7.63 -11.48
C HIS A 261 -4.40 -7.42 -12.21
N LEU A 262 -3.74 -6.31 -11.90
CA LEU A 262 -2.34 -6.02 -12.18
C LEU A 262 -1.69 -5.55 -10.87
N GLN A 263 -1.48 -6.48 -9.96
CA GLN A 263 -0.66 -6.24 -8.78
C GLN A 263 0.80 -6.16 -9.22
N GLY A 264 1.57 -5.34 -8.54
CA GLY A 264 2.96 -5.06 -8.87
C GLY A 264 3.45 -3.94 -7.99
N ASN A 265 4.46 -3.24 -8.46
CA ASN A 265 4.93 -2.02 -7.83
C ASN A 265 4.18 -0.82 -8.43
N ALA A 266 3.09 -0.41 -7.78
CA ALA A 266 2.33 0.76 -8.18
C ALA A 266 3.02 2.05 -7.73
N VAL A 267 3.21 2.99 -8.66
CA VAL A 267 3.73 4.33 -8.43
C VAL A 267 2.64 5.33 -8.82
N LEU A 268 2.14 6.09 -7.85
CA LEU A 268 1.14 7.14 -8.07
C LEU A 268 1.76 8.32 -8.84
N ASN A 269 0.97 8.90 -9.75
CA ASN A 269 1.32 10.17 -10.36
C ASN A 269 1.29 11.30 -9.31
N PRO A 270 2.04 12.40 -9.51
CA PRO A 270 2.08 13.51 -8.57
C PRO A 270 0.68 14.02 -8.19
N GLY A 271 0.41 14.13 -6.89
CA GLY A 271 -0.86 14.62 -6.35
C GLY A 271 -2.05 13.65 -6.49
N LYS A 272 -1.82 12.41 -6.95
CA LYS A 272 -2.87 11.38 -7.07
C LYS A 272 -2.84 10.42 -5.89
N SER A 273 -3.94 9.69 -5.73
CA SER A 273 -4.16 8.64 -4.75
C SER A 273 -4.81 7.43 -5.44
N PHE A 274 -4.80 6.29 -4.75
CA PHE A 274 -5.48 5.09 -5.24
C PHE A 274 -7.01 5.24 -5.35
N LEU A 275 -7.61 6.31 -4.82
CA LEU A 275 -9.04 6.61 -4.93
C LEU A 275 -9.39 7.47 -6.15
N ASP A 276 -8.42 8.05 -6.83
CA ASP A 276 -8.66 8.99 -7.94
C ASP A 276 -8.97 8.31 -9.28
N PHE A 277 -8.72 7.00 -9.38
CA PHE A 277 -9.15 6.24 -10.55
C PHE A 277 -10.67 6.07 -10.54
N LYS A 278 -11.32 6.63 -11.57
CA LYS A 278 -12.75 6.41 -11.84
C LYS A 278 -12.90 5.50 -13.08
N PRO A 279 -13.87 4.57 -13.09
CA PRO A 279 -14.13 3.73 -14.26
C PRO A 279 -14.37 4.57 -15.52
N GLY A 280 -13.68 4.25 -16.62
CA GLY A 280 -13.71 5.05 -17.85
C GLY A 280 -12.58 6.08 -17.97
N MET A 281 -11.64 6.12 -17.03
CA MET A 281 -10.35 6.82 -17.16
C MET A 281 -9.24 5.84 -17.51
N HIS A 282 -8.14 6.35 -18.08
CA HIS A 282 -6.93 5.56 -18.21
C HIS A 282 -6.24 5.37 -16.86
N LEU A 283 -5.76 4.16 -16.58
CA LEU A 283 -5.10 3.88 -15.31
C LEU A 283 -3.79 4.67 -15.17
N LYS A 284 -3.07 4.85 -16.28
CA LYS A 284 -1.82 5.63 -16.34
C LYS A 284 -1.96 7.10 -15.94
N ASP A 285 -3.17 7.66 -15.96
CA ASP A 285 -3.42 9.04 -15.54
C ASP A 285 -3.40 9.17 -14.00
N VAL A 286 -3.49 8.05 -13.29
CA VAL A 286 -3.48 7.98 -11.82
C VAL A 286 -2.23 7.27 -11.30
N MET A 287 -1.86 6.13 -11.89
CA MET A 287 -0.74 5.33 -11.42
C MET A 287 -0.07 4.51 -12.53
N ASN A 288 1.20 4.23 -12.35
CA ASN A 288 2.01 3.38 -13.23
C ASN A 288 2.37 2.10 -12.47
N VAL A 289 2.09 0.94 -13.03
CA VAL A 289 2.32 -0.35 -12.37
C VAL A 289 3.48 -1.09 -13.02
N PHE A 290 4.53 -1.29 -12.23
CA PHE A 290 5.75 -1.95 -12.66
C PHE A 290 5.80 -3.40 -12.22
N VAL A 291 6.24 -4.28 -13.11
CA VAL A 291 6.51 -5.68 -12.82
C VAL A 291 7.99 -5.95 -13.06
N ALA A 292 8.62 -6.68 -12.14
CA ALA A 292 10.01 -7.11 -12.27
C ALA A 292 10.13 -8.21 -13.32
N ARG A 293 11.09 -8.06 -14.25
CA ARG A 293 11.40 -9.05 -15.28
C ARG A 293 12.74 -9.71 -15.00
N TYR A 294 12.82 -11.01 -15.27
CA TYR A 294 14.02 -11.82 -15.09
C TYR A 294 14.27 -12.69 -16.33
N GLU A 295 15.50 -13.15 -16.51
CA GLU A 295 15.79 -14.16 -17.53
C GLU A 295 14.99 -15.44 -17.24
N ASN A 296 14.39 -16.03 -18.27
CA ASN A 296 13.61 -17.27 -18.21
C ASN A 296 12.44 -17.23 -17.20
N ASP A 297 11.78 -16.07 -17.03
CA ASP A 297 10.63 -15.89 -16.11
C ASP A 297 9.28 -16.30 -16.71
N ASP A 298 9.28 -17.06 -17.82
CA ASP A 298 8.07 -17.39 -18.58
C ASP A 298 6.98 -18.05 -17.73
N ASP A 299 7.35 -18.85 -16.73
CA ASP A 299 6.43 -19.54 -15.82
C ASP A 299 6.30 -18.89 -14.43
N ALA A 300 7.06 -17.83 -14.15
CA ALA A 300 7.08 -17.15 -12.86
C ALA A 300 6.18 -15.90 -12.88
N PHE A 301 5.09 -15.94 -12.10
CA PHE A 301 4.18 -14.80 -12.00
C PHE A 301 3.52 -14.71 -10.61
N ILE A 302 3.05 -13.50 -10.28
CA ILE A 302 2.37 -13.23 -9.02
C ILE A 302 0.87 -13.49 -9.13
N MET A 303 0.16 -13.58 -8.00
CA MET A 303 -1.25 -13.98 -8.00
C MET A 303 -2.13 -13.06 -8.86
N ALA A 304 -2.01 -11.75 -8.71
CA ALA A 304 -2.81 -10.77 -9.43
C ALA A 304 -2.10 -10.22 -10.67
N SER A 305 -1.54 -11.09 -11.52
CA SER A 305 -0.89 -10.70 -12.79
C SER A 305 -1.74 -10.96 -14.03
N HIS A 306 -3.06 -11.12 -13.90
CA HIS A 306 -3.91 -11.64 -14.97
C HIS A 306 -3.83 -10.77 -16.24
N ALA A 307 -3.83 -9.45 -16.08
CA ALA A 307 -3.72 -8.52 -17.20
C ALA A 307 -2.33 -8.56 -17.86
N ASP A 308 -1.25 -8.60 -17.06
CA ASP A 308 0.12 -8.73 -17.57
C ASP A 308 0.30 -10.02 -18.40
N ARG A 309 -0.20 -11.14 -17.87
CA ARG A 309 -0.13 -12.45 -18.53
C ARG A 309 -0.99 -12.48 -19.81
N LEU A 310 -2.18 -11.87 -19.78
CA LEU A 310 -3.03 -11.73 -20.97
C LEU A 310 -2.34 -10.90 -22.05
N HIS A 311 -1.67 -9.80 -21.68
CA HIS A 311 -0.94 -8.95 -22.63
C HIS A 311 0.18 -9.68 -23.37
N GLN A 312 0.73 -10.75 -22.78
CA GLN A 312 1.74 -11.60 -23.39
C GLN A 312 1.17 -12.65 -24.35
N SER A 313 -0.16 -12.80 -24.40
CA SER A 313 -0.82 -13.81 -25.24
C SER A 313 -0.86 -13.37 -26.70
N LYS A 314 -0.47 -14.26 -27.61
CA LYS A 314 -0.51 -13.97 -29.06
C LYS A 314 -1.92 -13.59 -29.54
N CYS A 315 -2.95 -14.23 -29.00
CA CYS A 315 -4.35 -13.92 -29.34
C CYS A 315 -4.73 -12.49 -28.92
N TYR A 316 -4.30 -12.03 -27.74
CA TYR A 316 -4.51 -10.65 -27.30
C TYR A 316 -3.80 -9.67 -28.23
N LEU A 317 -2.49 -9.85 -28.46
CA LEU A 317 -1.68 -8.98 -29.32
C LEU A 317 -2.27 -8.87 -30.75
N SER A 318 -2.79 -9.98 -31.29
CA SER A 318 -3.40 -10.01 -32.62
C SER A 318 -4.67 -9.18 -32.71
N THR A 319 -5.49 -9.15 -31.64
CA THR A 319 -6.71 -8.34 -31.61
C THR A 319 -6.46 -6.87 -31.26
N SER A 320 -5.39 -6.58 -30.51
CA SER A 320 -5.04 -5.21 -30.10
C SER A 320 -4.40 -4.37 -31.21
N ALA A 321 -3.95 -5.00 -32.31
CA ALA A 321 -3.35 -4.32 -33.46
C ALA A 321 -4.38 -3.66 -34.41
N HIS A 322 -5.69 -3.80 -34.16
CA HIS A 322 -6.78 -3.25 -34.99
C HIS A 322 -7.73 -2.34 -34.17
N PRO A 323 -7.33 -1.10 -33.85
CA PRO A 323 -8.02 -0.23 -32.88
C PRO A 323 -9.20 0.59 -33.43
N ASP A 324 -9.79 0.28 -34.60
CA ASP A 324 -10.85 1.12 -35.15
C ASP A 324 -12.17 0.96 -34.36
N THR A 325 -12.47 1.95 -33.50
CA THR A 325 -13.49 1.92 -32.46
C THR A 325 -14.88 2.38 -32.90
N THR A 326 -15.11 2.68 -34.18
CA THR A 326 -16.35 3.36 -34.61
C THR A 326 -17.43 2.44 -35.18
N ALA A 327 -17.16 1.15 -35.40
CA ALA A 327 -18.13 0.26 -36.04
C ALA A 327 -18.01 -1.21 -35.59
N MET A 328 -18.38 -1.58 -34.35
CA MET A 328 -18.27 -2.99 -33.94
C MET A 328 -19.42 -3.52 -33.09
N ARG A 329 -20.57 -3.76 -33.75
CA ARG A 329 -21.28 -5.03 -33.56
C ARG A 329 -20.85 -5.92 -34.73
N GLY A 330 -19.96 -6.89 -34.47
CA GLY A 330 -19.48 -7.83 -35.48
C GLY A 330 -17.94 -7.87 -35.61
N ASP A 331 -17.37 -8.95 -35.08
CA ASP A 331 -16.27 -9.73 -35.64
C ASP A 331 -14.79 -9.29 -35.50
N ARG A 332 -14.42 -8.09 -35.00
CA ARG A 332 -13.01 -7.77 -34.67
C ARG A 332 -12.78 -6.83 -33.45
N GLN A 333 -13.47 -7.07 -32.34
CA GLN A 333 -13.24 -6.31 -31.10
C GLN A 333 -11.94 -6.75 -30.40
N GLN A 334 -11.17 -5.80 -29.85
CA GLN A 334 -10.03 -6.08 -28.97
C GLN A 334 -10.46 -7.06 -27.85
N LEU A 335 -9.65 -8.09 -27.61
CA LEU A 335 -9.91 -9.05 -26.53
C LEU A 335 -9.77 -8.37 -25.16
N THR A 336 -10.80 -8.46 -24.31
CA THR A 336 -10.79 -7.92 -22.95
C THR A 336 -11.16 -8.96 -21.90
N CYS A 337 -11.10 -8.60 -20.62
CA CYS A 337 -11.49 -9.49 -19.52
C CYS A 337 -12.96 -9.93 -19.64
N VAL A 338 -13.86 -9.02 -20.04
CA VAL A 338 -15.31 -9.27 -20.13
C VAL A 338 -15.73 -9.97 -21.42
N THR A 339 -14.82 -10.14 -22.39
CA THR A 339 -15.04 -11.07 -23.51
C THR A 339 -15.27 -12.50 -22.99
N CYS A 340 -14.53 -12.88 -21.94
CA CYS A 340 -14.57 -14.22 -21.35
C CYS A 340 -15.33 -14.29 -20.02
N HIS A 341 -15.25 -13.27 -19.17
CA HIS A 341 -15.81 -13.29 -17.82
C HIS A 341 -17.09 -12.47 -17.68
N ASN A 342 -18.05 -13.01 -16.93
CA ASN A 342 -19.14 -12.21 -16.36
C ASN A 342 -18.76 -11.82 -14.92
N PRO A 343 -18.46 -10.55 -14.62
CA PRO A 343 -18.01 -10.13 -13.30
C PRO A 343 -19.09 -10.26 -12.21
N HIS A 344 -20.36 -10.42 -12.58
CA HIS A 344 -21.47 -10.58 -11.62
C HIS A 344 -21.74 -12.02 -11.21
N VAL A 345 -21.05 -13.00 -11.81
CA VAL A 345 -21.27 -14.44 -11.55
C VAL A 345 -19.97 -15.09 -11.09
N SER A 346 -20.06 -15.84 -9.99
CA SER A 346 -18.89 -16.47 -9.38
C SER A 346 -18.29 -17.54 -10.29
N VAL A 347 -16.98 -17.51 -10.49
CA VAL A 347 -16.25 -18.55 -11.24
C VAL A 347 -16.34 -19.93 -10.59
N LYS A 348 -16.76 -20.01 -9.32
CA LYS A 348 -17.04 -21.29 -8.64
C LYS A 348 -18.23 -22.04 -9.25
N VAL A 349 -19.17 -21.32 -9.86
CA VAL A 349 -20.38 -21.90 -10.48
C VAL A 349 -20.34 -21.82 -12.01
N THR A 350 -19.37 -21.09 -12.59
CA THR A 350 -19.16 -21.05 -14.05
C THR A 350 -18.38 -22.28 -14.51
N GLY A 351 -19.04 -23.17 -15.25
CA GLY A 351 -18.43 -24.40 -15.78
C GLY A 351 -17.32 -24.14 -16.81
N ARG A 352 -16.39 -25.10 -16.95
CA ARG A 352 -15.27 -25.02 -17.91
C ARG A 352 -15.73 -24.86 -19.36
N ASP A 353 -16.85 -25.49 -19.73
CA ASP A 353 -17.39 -25.43 -21.08
C ASP A 353 -17.77 -24.02 -21.51
N VAL A 354 -18.15 -23.15 -20.56
CA VAL A 354 -18.40 -21.73 -20.85
C VAL A 354 -17.14 -21.07 -21.39
N PHE A 355 -15.98 -21.32 -20.75
CA PHE A 355 -14.70 -20.75 -21.16
C PHE A 355 -14.17 -21.40 -22.44
N ASN A 356 -14.27 -22.72 -22.58
CA ASN A 356 -13.90 -23.40 -23.83
C ASN A 356 -14.74 -22.87 -25.01
N GLY A 357 -16.04 -22.63 -24.80
CA GLY A 357 -16.92 -22.01 -25.78
C GLY A 357 -16.47 -20.60 -26.20
N LYS A 358 -15.86 -19.81 -25.30
CA LYS A 358 -15.27 -18.50 -25.65
C LYS A 358 -14.08 -18.64 -26.58
N CYS A 359 -13.23 -19.64 -26.39
CA CYS A 359 -12.13 -19.93 -27.32
C CYS A 359 -12.68 -20.25 -28.73
N MET A 360 -13.72 -21.08 -28.79
CA MET A 360 -14.33 -21.54 -30.05
C MET A 360 -15.02 -20.43 -30.85
N GLN A 361 -15.35 -19.29 -30.23
CA GLN A 361 -15.89 -18.13 -30.96
C GLN A 361 -14.88 -17.51 -31.94
N CYS A 362 -13.58 -17.64 -31.66
CA CYS A 362 -12.51 -17.17 -32.54
C CYS A 362 -11.80 -18.32 -33.25
N HIS A 363 -11.74 -19.50 -32.62
CA HIS A 363 -11.06 -20.69 -33.14
C HIS A 363 -12.09 -21.69 -33.68
N GLY A 364 -12.38 -21.64 -34.99
CA GLY A 364 -13.25 -22.61 -35.66
C GLY A 364 -12.61 -24.00 -35.80
N GLU A 365 -13.41 -25.01 -36.18
CA GLU A 365 -12.99 -26.43 -36.22
C GLU A 365 -11.76 -26.71 -37.10
N GLN A 366 -11.53 -25.93 -38.16
CA GLN A 366 -10.42 -26.12 -39.11
C GLN A 366 -9.06 -25.59 -38.62
N GLN A 367 -9.00 -24.84 -37.51
CA GLN A 367 -7.76 -24.29 -36.95
C GLN A 367 -7.24 -25.08 -35.74
N ILE A 368 -7.85 -26.23 -35.43
CA ILE A 368 -7.57 -27.01 -34.23
C ILE A 368 -6.67 -28.19 -34.57
N HIS A 369 -5.57 -28.37 -33.84
CA HIS A 369 -4.77 -29.59 -33.87
C HIS A 369 -5.49 -30.70 -33.08
N VAL A 370 -6.63 -31.19 -33.60
CA VAL A 370 -7.52 -32.17 -32.93
C VAL A 370 -6.88 -33.55 -32.80
N GLU A 371 -5.83 -33.86 -33.57
CA GLU A 371 -5.28 -35.22 -33.71
C GLU A 371 -4.70 -35.85 -32.43
N LYS A 372 -4.56 -35.10 -31.32
CA LYS A 372 -4.00 -35.64 -30.05
C LYS A 372 -4.89 -35.53 -28.80
N VAL A 373 -6.03 -34.82 -28.82
CA VAL A 373 -6.84 -34.64 -27.59
C VAL A 373 -8.33 -34.65 -27.91
N GLY A 374 -9.00 -35.77 -27.64
CA GLY A 374 -10.43 -35.95 -27.88
C GLY A 374 -11.39 -35.26 -26.90
N SER A 375 -10.97 -34.23 -26.14
CA SER A 375 -11.78 -33.70 -25.03
C SER A 375 -12.30 -32.26 -25.16
N GLY A 376 -11.90 -31.47 -26.17
CA GLY A 376 -12.35 -30.08 -26.29
C GLY A 376 -11.97 -29.15 -25.11
N ASP A 377 -11.05 -29.58 -24.24
CA ASP A 377 -10.62 -28.82 -23.05
C ASP A 377 -9.49 -27.83 -23.38
N CYS A 378 -9.84 -26.73 -24.04
CA CYS A 378 -8.90 -25.67 -24.42
C CYS A 378 -8.20 -25.08 -23.19
N VAL A 379 -8.97 -24.72 -22.16
CA VAL A 379 -8.49 -24.07 -20.95
C VAL A 379 -7.53 -24.96 -20.16
N GLY A 380 -7.79 -26.28 -20.08
CA GLY A 380 -6.92 -27.21 -19.37
C GLY A 380 -5.49 -27.26 -19.91
N CYS A 381 -5.30 -27.13 -21.23
CA CYS A 381 -3.99 -27.17 -21.88
C CYS A 381 -3.36 -25.79 -22.07
N HIS A 382 -4.16 -24.77 -22.44
CA HIS A 382 -3.66 -23.45 -22.82
C HIS A 382 -3.65 -22.42 -21.68
N MET A 383 -4.30 -22.73 -20.55
CA MET A 383 -4.35 -21.86 -19.36
C MET A 383 -4.19 -22.72 -18.09
N PRO A 384 -3.08 -23.45 -17.94
CA PRO A 384 -2.92 -24.37 -16.82
C PRO A 384 -2.83 -23.63 -15.48
N ARG A 385 -3.11 -24.37 -14.40
CA ARG A 385 -2.92 -23.85 -13.04
C ARG A 385 -1.46 -23.98 -12.61
N SER A 386 -0.84 -22.86 -12.26
CA SER A 386 0.53 -22.77 -11.77
C SER A 386 0.57 -22.16 -10.38
N GLY A 387 1.65 -22.41 -9.63
CA GLY A 387 1.89 -21.71 -8.36
C GLY A 387 2.17 -20.23 -8.61
N SER A 388 1.86 -19.36 -7.65
CA SER A 388 2.30 -17.97 -7.69
C SER A 388 3.56 -17.76 -6.84
N ILE A 389 4.42 -16.84 -7.25
CA ILE A 389 5.70 -16.60 -6.56
C ILE A 389 5.55 -15.80 -5.26
N ASP A 390 4.41 -15.15 -5.06
CA ASP A 390 4.15 -14.18 -3.99
C ASP A 390 3.28 -14.74 -2.86
N ILE A 391 2.57 -15.84 -3.10
CA ILE A 391 1.70 -16.47 -2.10
C ILE A 391 2.00 -17.98 -2.10
N PRO A 392 2.73 -18.47 -1.09
CA PRO A 392 2.94 -19.90 -0.93
C PRO A 392 1.62 -20.66 -0.91
N HIS A 393 1.63 -21.93 -1.31
CA HIS A 393 0.46 -22.83 -1.15
C HIS A 393 -0.77 -22.48 -1.97
N VAL A 394 -0.63 -21.57 -2.95
CA VAL A 394 -1.72 -21.13 -3.82
C VAL A 394 -1.40 -21.40 -5.28
N ARG A 395 -2.35 -22.04 -5.97
CA ARG A 395 -2.33 -22.23 -7.43
C ARG A 395 -3.44 -21.44 -8.09
N ILE A 396 -3.10 -20.77 -9.19
CA ILE A 396 -4.01 -19.94 -9.99
C ILE A 396 -3.90 -20.28 -11.48
N THR A 397 -4.97 -19.98 -12.23
CA THR A 397 -5.01 -20.15 -13.69
C THR A 397 -4.13 -19.10 -14.36
N ASP A 398 -3.17 -19.54 -15.17
CA ASP A 398 -2.34 -18.63 -15.96
C ASP A 398 -3.16 -18.01 -17.10
N HIS A 399 -3.09 -16.68 -17.21
CA HIS A 399 -3.78 -15.91 -18.25
C HIS A 399 -2.91 -15.63 -19.47
N ARG A 400 -1.68 -16.19 -19.51
CA ARG A 400 -0.88 -16.27 -20.72
C ARG A 400 -1.37 -17.47 -21.53
N ILE A 401 -2.24 -17.20 -22.49
CA ILE A 401 -2.94 -18.21 -23.28
C ILE A 401 -1.97 -18.82 -24.30
N GLN A 402 -1.39 -19.95 -23.91
CA GLN A 402 -0.45 -20.74 -24.72
C GLN A 402 -0.31 -22.14 -24.14
N ILE A 403 0.20 -23.10 -24.92
CA ILE A 403 0.68 -24.36 -24.37
C ILE A 403 2.06 -24.08 -23.76
N PRO A 404 2.28 -24.24 -22.44
CA PRO A 404 3.60 -23.99 -21.86
C PRO A 404 4.62 -25.00 -22.37
N ASP A 405 5.84 -24.54 -22.63
CA ASP A 405 6.95 -25.41 -23.00
C ASP A 405 7.47 -26.16 -21.77
N ARG A 406 7.15 -27.46 -21.67
CA ARG A 406 7.58 -28.31 -20.55
C ARG A 406 8.96 -28.93 -20.74
N THR A 407 9.66 -28.61 -21.83
CA THR A 407 10.97 -29.17 -22.17
C THR A 407 12.14 -28.35 -21.63
N GLY A 408 11.89 -27.08 -21.27
CA GLY A 408 12.80 -26.24 -20.50
C GLY A 408 12.70 -26.51 -19.00
N SER A 409 13.84 -26.50 -18.31
CA SER A 409 13.99 -26.72 -16.87
C SER A 409 12.81 -26.19 -16.04
N LYS A 410 12.16 -27.06 -15.27
CA LYS A 410 11.44 -26.62 -14.07
C LYS A 410 12.48 -25.89 -13.23
N THR A 411 12.46 -24.57 -13.20
CA THR A 411 13.09 -23.84 -12.11
C THR A 411 12.35 -24.31 -10.87
N THR A 412 12.98 -25.24 -10.15
CA THR A 412 12.57 -25.65 -8.82
C THR A 412 12.47 -24.38 -8.00
N ASP A 413 11.30 -24.11 -7.45
CA ASP A 413 11.05 -23.18 -6.35
C ASP A 413 11.93 -21.91 -6.35
N GLY A 414 11.56 -20.92 -7.19
CA GLY A 414 11.86 -19.52 -6.86
C GLY A 414 13.26 -18.97 -7.20
N GLU A 415 14.16 -19.72 -7.82
CA GLU A 415 15.38 -19.13 -8.40
C GLU A 415 15.04 -18.37 -9.69
N LYS A 416 14.73 -17.08 -9.53
CA LYS A 416 14.58 -16.16 -10.65
C LYS A 416 15.91 -16.05 -11.38
N GLY A 417 15.91 -16.07 -12.71
CA GLY A 417 17.10 -15.79 -13.51
C GLY A 417 17.64 -14.37 -13.27
N ARG A 418 18.60 -13.91 -14.07
CA ARG A 418 19.17 -12.56 -13.88
C ARG A 418 18.08 -11.50 -13.99
N PHE A 419 18.01 -10.58 -13.02
CA PHE A 419 17.10 -9.43 -13.06
C PHE A 419 17.40 -8.55 -14.27
N LEU A 420 16.38 -8.32 -15.10
CA LEU A 420 16.48 -7.53 -16.32
C LEU A 420 16.09 -6.07 -16.09
N GLY A 421 15.12 -5.82 -15.21
CA GLY A 421 14.63 -4.48 -14.91
C GLY A 421 13.16 -4.46 -14.49
N LEU A 422 12.65 -3.25 -14.28
CA LEU A 422 11.23 -3.00 -14.05
C LEU A 422 10.55 -2.57 -15.34
N ALA A 423 9.49 -3.30 -15.75
CA ALA A 423 8.67 -2.97 -16.91
C ALA A 423 7.32 -2.41 -16.45
N CYS A 424 6.94 -1.22 -16.93
CA CYS A 424 5.61 -0.67 -16.68
C CYS A 424 4.60 -1.29 -17.65
N VAL A 425 3.53 -1.90 -17.12
CA VAL A 425 2.59 -2.69 -17.93
C VAL A 425 1.46 -1.83 -18.50
N ASN A 426 1.02 -0.80 -17.78
CA ASN A 426 -0.11 0.05 -18.19
C ASN A 426 0.32 1.39 -18.81
N ASN A 427 1.63 1.67 -18.87
CA ASN A 427 2.16 2.86 -19.53
C ASN A 427 3.54 2.57 -20.13
N PRO A 428 3.69 2.49 -21.47
CA PRO A 428 5.00 2.28 -22.09
C PRO A 428 5.91 3.50 -21.99
N ASP A 429 5.35 4.71 -21.83
CA ASP A 429 6.06 5.99 -21.90
C ASP A 429 6.22 6.64 -20.51
N VAL A 430 6.88 5.93 -19.61
CA VAL A 430 7.12 6.38 -18.23
C VAL A 430 8.31 7.35 -18.17
N ASP A 431 8.15 8.45 -17.44
CA ASP A 431 9.24 9.40 -17.21
C ASP A 431 10.32 8.85 -16.24
N ARG A 432 11.53 9.40 -16.34
CA ARG A 432 12.68 8.94 -15.56
C ARG A 432 12.50 9.00 -14.04
N ILE A 433 11.78 9.99 -13.52
CA ILE A 433 11.59 10.15 -12.07
C ILE A 433 10.61 9.11 -11.56
N THR A 434 9.51 8.87 -12.29
CA THR A 434 8.56 7.80 -11.96
C THR A 434 9.22 6.42 -12.00
N LEU A 435 10.09 6.15 -12.99
CA LEU A 435 10.87 4.92 -13.02
C LEU A 435 11.86 4.82 -11.84
N ALA A 436 12.50 5.92 -11.44
CA ALA A 436 13.38 5.93 -10.26
C ALA A 436 12.60 5.59 -8.97
N ARG A 437 11.41 6.16 -8.80
CA ARG A 437 10.49 5.84 -7.71
C ARG A 437 10.11 4.36 -7.70
N ALA A 438 9.90 3.77 -8.88
CA ALA A 438 9.65 2.35 -8.98
C ALA A 438 10.83 1.55 -8.42
N TYR A 439 12.08 1.86 -8.79
CA TYR A 439 13.25 1.18 -8.21
C TYR A 439 13.38 1.35 -6.69
N LEU A 440 13.13 2.55 -6.16
CA LEU A 440 13.15 2.81 -4.71
C LEU A 440 12.05 2.01 -3.98
N ASN A 441 10.82 2.06 -4.49
CA ASN A 441 9.71 1.26 -3.97
C ASN A 441 10.02 -0.24 -4.01
N HIS A 442 10.69 -0.71 -5.07
CA HIS A 442 11.01 -2.12 -5.22
C HIS A 442 12.02 -2.59 -4.16
N PHE A 443 13.02 -1.75 -3.89
CA PHE A 443 14.00 -1.98 -2.84
C PHE A 443 13.36 -2.11 -1.45
N GLU A 444 12.47 -1.18 -1.09
CA GLU A 444 11.85 -1.16 0.25
C GLU A 444 10.80 -2.27 0.44
N ARG A 445 10.06 -2.62 -0.61
CA ARG A 445 8.87 -3.48 -0.49
C ARG A 445 9.10 -4.94 -0.84
N PHE A 446 10.05 -5.24 -1.72
CA PHE A 446 10.16 -6.57 -2.33
C PHE A 446 11.55 -7.17 -2.21
N ASP A 447 12.61 -6.40 -2.52
CA ASP A 447 13.95 -6.96 -2.58
C ASP A 447 15.02 -5.91 -2.25
N PRO A 448 15.62 -5.91 -1.05
CA PRO A 448 16.58 -4.88 -0.63
C PRO A 448 17.98 -5.07 -1.23
N LYS A 449 18.09 -5.21 -2.56
CA LYS A 449 19.37 -5.36 -3.28
C LYS A 449 19.92 -4.02 -3.72
N ARG A 450 21.22 -3.83 -3.49
CA ARG A 450 21.94 -2.58 -3.79
C ARG A 450 21.82 -2.12 -5.24
N TYR A 451 21.79 -3.03 -6.22
CA TYR A 451 21.70 -2.67 -7.64
C TYR A 451 20.41 -1.91 -8.01
N LEU A 452 19.33 -2.06 -7.22
CA LEU A 452 18.11 -1.28 -7.42
C LEU A 452 18.32 0.19 -7.06
N LEU A 453 19.06 0.46 -5.98
CA LEU A 453 19.44 1.82 -5.60
C LEU A 453 20.40 2.43 -6.62
N ASP A 454 21.30 1.63 -7.19
CA ASP A 454 22.21 2.09 -8.26
C ASP A 454 21.43 2.47 -9.53
N SER A 455 20.38 1.72 -9.86
CA SER A 455 19.47 2.04 -10.97
C SER A 455 18.70 3.35 -10.72
N ALA A 456 18.16 3.53 -9.50
CA ALA A 456 17.49 4.75 -9.09
C ALA A 456 18.44 5.97 -9.12
N GLU A 457 19.68 5.81 -8.68
CA GLU A 457 20.69 6.87 -8.71
C GLU A 457 20.96 7.35 -10.13
N VAL A 458 21.17 6.44 -11.08
CA VAL A 458 21.40 6.80 -12.50
C VAL A 458 20.23 7.62 -13.04
N LEU A 459 19.00 7.22 -12.71
CA LEU A 459 17.80 7.93 -13.14
C LEU A 459 17.66 9.31 -12.51
N LEU A 460 18.07 9.47 -11.24
CA LEU A 460 18.04 10.71 -10.48
C LEU A 460 19.26 11.63 -10.67
N ARG A 461 20.22 11.27 -11.54
CA ARG A 461 21.36 12.14 -11.87
C ARG A 461 20.89 13.48 -12.44
N GLY A 462 21.57 14.56 -12.03
CA GLY A 462 21.25 15.93 -12.41
C GLY A 462 21.06 16.84 -11.19
N SER A 463 20.73 18.10 -11.46
CA SER A 463 20.50 19.10 -10.42
C SER A 463 19.35 18.72 -9.49
N MET A 464 19.50 19.12 -8.22
CA MET A 464 18.41 19.05 -7.25
C MET A 464 17.33 20.07 -7.63
N THR A 465 16.09 19.62 -7.60
CA THR A 465 14.88 20.43 -7.83
C THR A 465 13.82 20.00 -6.82
N GLU A 466 12.82 20.84 -6.58
CA GLU A 466 11.68 20.48 -5.73
C GLU A 466 11.03 19.15 -6.15
N LYS A 467 10.87 18.91 -7.46
CA LYS A 467 10.22 17.70 -8.00
C LYS A 467 10.96 16.39 -7.74
N ASN A 468 12.27 16.43 -7.52
CA ASN A 468 13.11 15.24 -7.31
C ASN A 468 13.81 15.22 -5.95
N PHE A 469 13.54 16.21 -5.09
CA PHE A 469 14.16 16.34 -3.78
C PHE A 469 13.81 15.14 -2.88
N ASN A 470 12.52 14.83 -2.75
CA ASN A 470 12.03 13.72 -1.93
C ASN A 470 12.66 12.39 -2.37
N ASP A 471 12.77 12.14 -3.67
CA ASP A 471 13.38 10.93 -4.23
C ASP A 471 14.90 10.84 -3.96
N LYS A 472 15.62 11.96 -4.08
CA LYS A 472 17.06 12.03 -3.77
C LYS A 472 17.32 11.82 -2.28
N VAL A 473 16.51 12.43 -1.41
CA VAL A 473 16.58 12.19 0.05
C VAL A 473 16.31 10.72 0.36
N ARG A 474 15.26 10.13 -0.22
CA ARG A 474 14.89 8.73 -0.04
C ARG A 474 16.02 7.79 -0.49
N LEU A 475 16.62 8.02 -1.66
CA LEU A 475 17.76 7.24 -2.15
C LEU A 475 18.95 7.26 -1.17
N LEU A 476 19.38 8.44 -0.72
CA LEU A 476 20.52 8.56 0.19
C LEU A 476 20.22 7.96 1.56
N TYR A 477 19.00 8.16 2.06
CA TYR A 477 18.55 7.58 3.32
C TYR A 477 18.57 6.04 3.27
N LEU A 478 18.09 5.43 2.17
CA LEU A 478 18.12 3.96 1.99
C LEU A 478 19.55 3.41 1.85
N ARG A 479 20.50 4.23 1.40
CA ARG A 479 21.94 3.91 1.41
C ARG A 479 22.60 4.15 2.77
N GLN A 480 21.85 4.63 3.77
CA GLN A 480 22.36 5.07 5.06
C GLN A 480 23.37 6.22 4.96
N ASP A 481 23.34 7.00 3.87
CA ASP A 481 24.14 8.20 3.69
C ASP A 481 23.46 9.42 4.32
N PHE A 482 23.39 9.42 5.65
CA PHE A 482 22.78 10.49 6.44
C PHE A 482 23.50 11.83 6.27
N ALA A 483 24.82 11.82 6.05
CA ALA A 483 25.60 13.01 5.77
C ALA A 483 25.21 13.64 4.42
N GLY A 484 25.01 12.81 3.39
CA GLY A 484 24.49 13.22 2.10
C GLY A 484 23.08 13.83 2.18
N VAL A 485 22.18 13.22 2.97
CA VAL A 485 20.84 13.79 3.21
C VAL A 485 20.93 15.16 3.88
N LYS A 486 21.76 15.31 4.93
CA LYS A 486 22.01 16.62 5.58
C LYS A 486 22.55 17.65 4.60
N LYS A 487 23.46 17.25 3.71
CA LYS A 487 24.02 18.14 2.69
C LYS A 487 22.92 18.67 1.76
N LEU A 488 22.07 17.79 1.21
CA LEU A 488 20.93 18.19 0.38
C LEU A 488 19.97 19.13 1.12
N ALA A 489 19.66 18.83 2.38
CA ALA A 489 18.78 19.67 3.20
C ALA A 489 19.39 21.06 3.47
N ASN A 490 20.69 21.15 3.72
CA ASN A 490 21.39 22.42 3.89
C ASN A 490 21.45 23.21 2.56
N GLU A 491 21.62 22.54 1.41
CA GLU A 491 21.58 23.17 0.08
C GLU A 491 20.20 23.74 -0.25
N ALA A 492 19.13 23.09 0.21
CA ALA A 492 17.76 23.61 0.08
C ALA A 492 17.51 24.87 0.93
N GLY A 493 18.25 25.04 2.03
CA GLY A 493 18.18 26.19 2.93
C GLY A 493 16.76 26.45 3.45
N ASP A 494 16.36 27.71 3.52
CA ASP A 494 15.05 28.14 4.03
C ASP A 494 13.87 27.61 3.19
N SER A 495 14.11 27.31 1.90
CA SER A 495 13.06 26.75 1.03
C SER A 495 12.58 25.38 1.48
N LEU A 496 13.40 24.63 2.22
CA LEU A 496 13.08 23.27 2.67
C LEU A 496 11.75 23.23 3.45
N LEU A 497 11.64 24.06 4.49
CA LEU A 497 10.45 24.11 5.34
C LEU A 497 9.41 25.12 4.85
N ASN A 498 9.81 26.14 4.08
CA ASN A 498 8.89 27.17 3.61
C ASN A 498 8.13 26.78 2.34
N ASN A 499 8.76 25.98 1.46
CA ASN A 499 8.23 25.68 0.14
C ASN A 499 8.12 24.17 -0.13
N TRP A 500 9.19 23.39 0.13
CA TRP A 500 9.28 22.02 -0.39
C TRP A 500 8.58 20.97 0.46
N LEU A 501 8.64 21.06 1.79
CA LEU A 501 8.01 20.09 2.70
C LEU A 501 6.72 20.65 3.28
N THR A 502 5.75 20.96 2.43
CA THR A 502 4.54 21.71 2.81
C THR A 502 3.24 20.98 2.49
N ALA A 503 3.26 20.02 1.57
CA ALA A 503 2.07 19.36 1.10
C ALA A 503 1.67 18.20 2.03
N LYS A 504 0.37 18.15 2.36
CA LYS A 504 -0.23 16.93 2.88
C LYS A 504 -0.70 16.11 1.69
N SER A 505 -0.46 14.80 1.73
CA SER A 505 -0.83 13.88 0.66
C SER A 505 -1.27 12.53 1.23
N TRP A 506 -1.92 11.70 0.41
CA TRP A 506 -2.38 10.38 0.84
C TRP A 506 -1.23 9.38 1.04
N ASP A 507 -0.11 9.56 0.35
CA ASP A 507 1.12 8.78 0.52
C ASP A 507 2.07 9.38 1.57
N ASN A 508 1.72 10.55 2.13
CA ASN A 508 2.51 11.29 3.12
C ASN A 508 3.96 11.57 2.68
N ASP A 509 4.23 11.77 1.39
CA ASP A 509 5.59 11.85 0.83
C ASP A 509 6.46 12.96 1.46
N ASP A 510 5.94 14.19 1.56
CA ASP A 510 6.64 15.29 2.23
C ASP A 510 6.86 15.02 3.72
N ALA A 511 5.89 14.36 4.38
CA ALA A 511 6.00 14.03 5.80
C ALA A 511 7.09 12.98 6.04
N TRP A 512 7.13 11.94 5.20
CA TRP A 512 8.19 10.93 5.20
C TRP A 512 9.55 11.52 4.83
N THR A 513 9.60 12.48 3.92
CA THR A 513 10.84 13.20 3.59
C THR A 513 11.31 14.04 4.78
N ALA A 514 10.42 14.80 5.42
CA ALA A 514 10.73 15.54 6.65
C ALA A 514 11.27 14.60 7.74
N TYR A 515 10.65 13.43 7.92
CA TYR A 515 11.11 12.39 8.84
C TYR A 515 12.53 11.92 8.50
N ARG A 516 12.80 11.55 7.24
CA ARG A 516 14.13 11.05 6.80
C ARG A 516 15.22 12.09 7.00
N VAL A 517 14.94 13.36 6.68
CA VAL A 517 15.89 14.45 6.91
C VAL A 517 16.10 14.67 8.42
N GLY A 518 15.02 14.67 9.22
CA GLY A 518 15.10 14.83 10.67
C GLY A 518 15.91 13.73 11.36
N GLU A 519 15.71 12.48 10.95
CA GLU A 519 16.50 11.35 11.40
C GLU A 519 17.96 11.46 10.94
N SER A 520 18.22 11.98 9.74
CA SER A 520 19.59 12.17 9.25
C SER A 520 20.37 13.22 10.07
N TYR A 521 19.72 14.30 10.50
CA TYR A 521 20.32 15.24 11.45
C TYR A 521 20.63 14.61 12.80
N HIS A 522 19.79 13.67 13.27
CA HIS A 522 20.04 12.92 14.49
C HIS A 522 21.24 11.97 14.33
N GLN A 523 21.22 11.10 13.31
CA GLN A 523 22.20 10.02 13.13
C GLN A 523 23.59 10.53 12.74
N ALA A 524 23.67 11.57 11.91
CA ALA A 524 24.94 12.19 11.51
C ALA A 524 25.23 13.48 12.29
N SER A 525 24.79 13.55 13.56
CA SER A 525 25.05 14.69 14.43
C SER A 525 26.55 14.85 14.67
N ASP A 526 27.11 16.02 14.32
CA ASP A 526 28.49 16.35 14.66
C ASP A 526 28.55 16.66 16.17
N PRO A 527 29.42 16.02 16.97
CA PRO A 527 29.55 16.33 18.41
C PRO A 527 29.76 17.82 18.69
N ASN A 528 30.43 18.56 17.80
CA ASN A 528 30.66 20.00 17.94
C ASN A 528 29.42 20.86 17.60
N ARG A 529 28.44 20.30 16.90
CA ARG A 529 27.20 20.99 16.48
C ARG A 529 25.94 20.27 16.95
N ALA A 530 26.06 19.34 17.88
CA ALA A 530 24.97 18.47 18.29
C ALA A 530 23.73 19.24 18.73
N SER A 531 23.90 20.36 19.44
CA SER A 531 22.77 21.22 19.83
C SER A 531 22.01 21.81 18.63
N GLU A 532 22.71 22.20 17.56
CA GLU A 532 22.09 22.74 16.35
C GLU A 532 21.42 21.64 15.53
N ASP A 533 22.09 20.50 15.37
CA ASP A 533 21.58 19.35 14.63
C ASP A 533 20.33 18.77 15.31
N PHE A 534 20.31 18.66 16.64
CA PHE A 534 19.12 18.22 17.38
C PHE A 534 17.96 19.21 17.28
N LYS A 535 18.23 20.52 17.23
CA LYS A 535 17.17 21.53 16.96
C LYS A 535 16.58 21.37 15.56
N LYS A 536 17.41 21.14 14.54
CA LYS A 536 16.93 20.87 13.17
C LYS A 536 16.12 19.57 13.10
N SER A 537 16.63 18.51 13.72
CA SER A 537 15.93 17.22 13.83
C SER A 537 14.55 17.38 14.46
N PHE A 538 14.46 18.09 15.58
CA PHE A 538 13.20 18.41 16.25
C PHE A 538 12.22 19.17 15.34
N MET A 539 12.64 20.25 14.68
CA MET A 539 11.77 21.00 13.76
C MET A 539 11.27 20.15 12.58
N LEU A 540 12.11 19.26 12.05
CA LEU A 540 11.75 18.37 10.95
C LEU A 540 10.76 17.29 11.39
N PHE A 541 10.90 16.72 12.60
CA PHE A 541 9.89 15.82 13.14
C PHE A 541 8.58 16.54 13.48
N GLN A 542 8.63 17.79 13.95
CA GLN A 542 7.42 18.61 14.08
C GLN A 542 6.73 18.79 12.73
N ARG A 543 7.50 19.02 11.66
CA ARG A 543 6.96 19.10 10.30
C ARG A 543 6.34 17.77 9.86
N ALA A 544 7.01 16.64 10.09
CA ALA A 544 6.47 15.32 9.76
C ALA A 544 5.12 15.07 10.48
N VAL A 545 5.04 15.36 11.78
CA VAL A 545 3.80 15.24 12.56
C VAL A 545 2.72 16.23 12.11
N TYR A 546 3.09 17.45 11.73
CA TYR A 546 2.12 18.43 11.21
C TYR A 546 1.48 17.96 9.89
N LEU A 547 2.30 17.39 9.00
CA LEU A 547 1.86 16.92 7.69
C LEU A 547 1.06 15.61 7.78
N ALA A 548 1.54 14.65 8.58
CA ALA A 548 0.92 13.35 8.78
C ALA A 548 0.72 13.06 10.28
N PRO A 549 -0.29 13.67 10.92
CA PRO A 549 -0.45 13.59 12.36
C PRO A 549 -0.76 12.17 12.84
N TYR A 550 -1.38 11.32 12.03
CA TYR A 550 -1.85 10.02 12.48
C TYR A 550 -0.84 8.89 12.25
N VAL A 551 0.45 9.22 12.10
CA VAL A 551 1.56 8.26 12.03
C VAL A 551 2.25 8.18 13.40
N PRO A 552 2.02 7.12 14.20
CA PRO A 552 2.59 6.99 15.55
C PRO A 552 4.11 7.13 15.60
N ASP A 553 4.80 6.60 14.58
CA ASP A 553 6.26 6.59 14.49
C ASP A 553 6.84 8.01 14.43
N PHE A 554 6.15 8.93 13.74
CA PHE A 554 6.57 10.34 13.65
C PHE A 554 6.46 11.04 14.99
N ARG A 555 5.37 10.82 15.74
CA ARG A 555 5.19 11.39 17.07
C ARG A 555 6.19 10.82 18.07
N ASN A 556 6.48 9.52 18.00
CA ASN A 556 7.52 8.91 18.83
C ASN A 556 8.89 9.55 18.57
N LYS A 557 9.29 9.72 17.31
CA LYS A 557 10.57 10.39 16.99
C LYS A 557 10.58 11.86 17.39
N LEU A 558 9.47 12.58 17.25
CA LEU A 558 9.33 13.93 17.79
C LEU A 558 9.58 13.96 19.30
N GLY A 559 8.99 13.02 20.05
CA GLY A 559 9.19 12.93 21.50
C GLY A 559 10.65 12.68 21.88
N VAL A 560 11.35 11.79 21.16
CA VAL A 560 12.79 11.56 21.36
C VAL A 560 13.61 12.81 21.06
N ALA A 561 13.34 13.49 19.94
CA ALA A 561 14.03 14.72 19.59
C ALA A 561 13.75 15.86 20.59
N ALA A 562 12.53 15.93 21.13
CA ALA A 562 12.16 16.88 22.18
C ALA A 562 13.02 16.71 23.44
N LEU A 563 13.30 15.46 23.84
CA LEU A 563 14.20 15.19 24.98
C LEU A 563 15.62 15.67 24.74
N LEU A 564 16.13 15.54 23.51
CA LEU A 564 17.48 15.95 23.15
C LEU A 564 17.65 17.47 23.17
N VAL A 565 16.59 18.22 22.85
CA VAL A 565 16.57 19.69 22.98
C VAL A 565 16.13 20.18 24.37
N GLY A 566 15.87 19.27 25.30
CA GLY A 566 15.50 19.58 26.69
C GLY A 566 14.02 19.89 26.92
N ASP A 567 13.16 19.77 25.91
CA ASP A 567 11.71 19.96 26.04
C ASP A 567 11.03 18.69 26.56
N VAL A 568 11.20 18.45 27.85
CA VAL A 568 10.64 17.30 28.58
C VAL A 568 9.11 17.26 28.52
N LYS A 569 8.46 18.43 28.49
CA LYS A 569 7.00 18.50 28.43
C LYS A 569 6.50 18.01 27.07
N GLN A 570 7.05 18.52 25.98
CA GLN A 570 6.65 18.10 24.64
C GLN A 570 6.97 16.62 24.39
N ALA A 571 8.08 16.12 24.94
CA ALA A 571 8.38 14.69 24.90
C ALA A 571 7.29 13.84 25.57
N PHE A 572 6.88 14.20 26.79
CA PHE A 572 5.80 13.52 27.50
C PHE A 572 4.50 13.56 26.70
N ASP A 573 4.11 14.74 26.22
CA ASP A 573 2.87 14.94 25.47
C ASP A 573 2.87 14.11 24.17
N ALA A 574 4.01 14.01 23.48
CA ALA A 574 4.14 13.23 22.25
C ALA A 574 3.98 11.72 22.50
N PHE A 575 4.62 11.15 23.53
CA PHE A 575 4.47 9.73 23.85
C PHE A 575 3.09 9.40 24.39
N ALA A 576 2.52 10.25 25.27
CA ALA A 576 1.18 10.08 25.80
C ALA A 576 0.11 10.12 24.69
N SER A 577 0.21 11.08 23.76
CA SER A 577 -0.67 11.17 22.60
C SER A 577 -0.54 9.95 21.68
N THR A 578 0.67 9.40 21.55
CA THR A 578 0.89 8.18 20.77
C THR A 578 0.14 7.00 21.36
N LEU A 579 0.13 6.84 22.69
CA LEU A 579 -0.63 5.78 23.37
C LEU A 579 -2.15 6.01 23.35
N GLN A 580 -2.60 7.27 23.33
CA GLN A 580 -4.01 7.58 23.16
C GLN A 580 -4.53 7.10 21.80
N GLU A 581 -3.73 7.26 20.75
CA GLU A 581 -4.09 6.82 19.40
C GLU A 581 -3.85 5.32 19.20
N ASN A 582 -2.68 4.83 19.61
CA ASN A 582 -2.27 3.43 19.50
C ASN A 582 -1.87 2.89 20.89
N PRO A 583 -2.80 2.28 21.64
CA PRO A 583 -2.55 1.78 22.99
C PRO A 583 -1.61 0.56 23.02
N ASN A 584 -1.27 -0.02 21.86
CA ASN A 584 -0.36 -1.15 21.74
C ASN A 584 1.05 -0.71 21.28
N ASN A 585 1.36 0.59 21.30
CA ASN A 585 2.67 1.09 20.88
C ASN A 585 3.75 0.84 21.96
N VAL A 586 4.60 -0.16 21.72
CA VAL A 586 5.70 -0.58 22.61
C VAL A 586 6.68 0.56 22.88
N GLN A 587 7.10 1.26 21.83
CA GLN A 587 8.11 2.32 21.90
C GLN A 587 7.65 3.50 22.75
N ALA A 588 6.38 3.92 22.65
CA ALA A 588 5.84 5.00 23.46
C ALA A 588 5.84 4.65 24.97
N TYR A 589 5.48 3.40 25.32
CA TYR A 589 5.61 2.93 26.71
C TYR A 589 7.06 2.89 27.18
N SER A 590 7.98 2.36 26.36
CA SER A 590 9.42 2.33 26.67
C SER A 590 9.95 3.74 26.92
N ASN A 591 9.61 4.70 26.06
CA ASN A 591 10.05 6.08 26.18
C ASN A 591 9.44 6.81 27.39
N LEU A 592 8.17 6.57 27.73
CA LEU A 592 7.58 7.08 28.97
C LEU A 592 8.24 6.48 30.21
N GLY A 593 8.59 5.20 30.18
CA GLY A 593 9.35 4.56 31.25
C GLY A 593 10.71 5.25 31.45
N PHE A 594 11.44 5.44 30.36
CA PHE A 594 12.73 6.14 30.37
C PHE A 594 12.59 7.57 30.91
N LEU A 595 11.53 8.27 30.52
CA LEU A 595 11.27 9.64 30.94
C LEU A 595 11.01 9.76 32.45
N ASN A 596 10.23 8.84 33.02
CA ASN A 596 9.93 8.85 34.45
C ASN A 596 11.18 8.50 35.27
N LEU A 597 11.98 7.55 34.81
CA LEU A 597 13.24 7.22 35.47
C LEU A 597 14.24 8.38 35.41
N SER A 598 14.51 8.91 34.21
CA SER A 598 15.60 9.88 33.99
C SER A 598 15.29 11.33 34.39
N ARG A 599 14.01 11.73 34.39
CA ARG A 599 13.61 13.13 34.64
C ARG A 599 12.79 13.34 35.90
N ARG A 600 12.17 12.28 36.43
CA ARG A 600 11.31 12.38 37.62
C ARG A 600 11.81 11.55 38.81
N ASP A 601 12.87 10.77 38.62
CA ASP A 601 13.38 9.82 39.61
C ASP A 601 12.26 8.92 40.17
N ASP A 602 11.38 8.47 39.26
CA ASP A 602 10.23 7.62 39.59
C ASP A 602 10.41 6.22 38.96
N PRO A 603 11.22 5.35 39.61
CA PRO A 603 11.49 4.02 39.09
C PRO A 603 10.28 3.08 39.15
N GLU A 604 9.30 3.35 40.02
CA GLU A 604 8.09 2.54 40.15
C GLU A 604 7.16 2.73 38.95
N THR A 605 6.92 3.99 38.56
CA THR A 605 6.17 4.31 37.35
C THR A 605 6.91 3.84 36.10
N ALA A 606 8.23 3.97 36.06
CA ALA A 606 9.04 3.45 34.95
C ALA A 606 8.85 1.94 34.76
N LEU A 607 8.94 1.16 35.85
CA LEU A 607 8.72 -0.28 35.82
C LEU A 607 7.32 -0.65 35.33
N ARG A 608 6.29 0.11 35.72
CA ARG A 608 4.91 -0.13 35.25
C ARG A 608 4.79 0.04 33.73
N TYR A 609 5.40 1.09 33.18
CA TYR A 609 5.41 1.29 31.72
C TYR A 609 6.20 0.19 31.00
N TYR A 610 7.38 -0.18 31.51
CA TYR A 610 8.16 -1.27 30.91
C TYR A 610 7.42 -2.62 30.97
N LYS A 611 6.74 -2.94 32.09
CA LYS A 611 5.91 -4.15 32.19
C LYS A 611 4.79 -4.17 31.15
N LYS A 612 4.14 -3.02 30.91
CA LYS A 612 3.11 -2.91 29.87
C LYS A 612 3.71 -3.10 28.47
N ALA A 613 4.86 -2.49 28.19
CA ALA A 613 5.57 -2.67 26.92
C ALA A 613 5.99 -4.13 26.70
N ILE A 614 6.53 -4.80 27.72
CA ILE A 614 6.99 -6.20 27.64
C ILE A 614 5.82 -7.16 27.40
N SER A 615 4.64 -6.87 27.97
CA SER A 615 3.43 -7.66 27.70
C SER A 615 2.96 -7.57 26.25
N LEU A 616 3.36 -6.53 25.52
CA LEU A 616 3.06 -6.35 24.11
C LEU A 616 4.19 -6.95 23.26
N ASP A 617 5.44 -6.63 23.57
CA ASP A 617 6.61 -7.18 22.90
C ASP A 617 7.71 -7.58 23.91
N PRO A 618 7.92 -8.90 24.14
CA PRO A 618 8.95 -9.37 25.05
C PRO A 618 10.37 -9.33 24.44
N ASP A 619 10.51 -9.08 23.14
CA ASP A 619 11.79 -9.11 22.43
C ASP A 619 12.26 -7.73 21.94
N ASP A 620 11.52 -6.66 22.26
CA ASP A 620 11.91 -5.30 21.88
C ASP A 620 13.23 -4.91 22.58
N VAL A 621 14.32 -4.89 21.80
CA VAL A 621 15.66 -4.68 22.35
C VAL A 621 15.82 -3.31 23.03
N PRO A 622 15.36 -2.18 22.44
CA PRO A 622 15.42 -0.89 23.13
C PRO A 622 14.73 -0.90 24.50
N LEU A 623 13.54 -1.51 24.60
CA LEU A 623 12.83 -1.70 25.86
C LEU A 623 13.60 -2.56 26.87
N LEU A 624 14.16 -3.70 26.44
CA LEU A 624 14.91 -4.59 27.32
C LEU A 624 16.18 -3.92 27.86
N LEU A 625 16.88 -3.13 27.03
CA LEU A 625 18.02 -2.34 27.48
C LEU A 625 17.62 -1.24 28.48
N ASN A 626 16.49 -0.57 28.23
CA ASN A 626 15.92 0.40 29.18
C ASN A 626 15.54 -0.25 30.53
N LEU A 627 14.96 -1.46 30.50
CA LEU A 627 14.65 -2.22 31.72
C LEU A 627 15.93 -2.65 32.46
N ALA A 628 16.96 -3.09 31.75
CA ALA A 628 18.26 -3.39 32.36
C ALA A 628 18.86 -2.15 33.03
N GLY A 629 18.77 -0.98 32.39
CA GLY A 629 19.16 0.31 32.95
C GLY A 629 18.42 0.64 34.25
N LEU A 630 17.11 0.39 34.32
CA LEU A 630 16.32 0.53 35.55
C LEU A 630 16.81 -0.40 36.67
N TYR A 631 17.10 -1.66 36.36
CA TYR A 631 17.62 -2.60 37.36
C TYR A 631 19.02 -2.22 37.85
N ILE A 632 19.89 -1.74 36.96
CA ILE A 632 21.20 -1.17 37.33
C ILE A 632 21.02 0.02 38.27
N TYR A 633 20.10 0.94 37.95
CA TYR A 633 19.77 2.10 38.80
C TYR A 633 19.35 1.66 40.22
N GLN A 634 18.58 0.58 40.32
CA GLN A 634 18.14 -0.02 41.58
C GLN A 634 19.19 -0.95 42.23
N LYS A 635 20.40 -1.08 41.67
CA LYS A 635 21.47 -2.02 42.11
C LYS A 635 21.06 -3.50 42.06
N LYS A 636 20.06 -3.84 41.24
CA LYS A 636 19.58 -5.21 40.98
C LYS A 636 20.35 -5.85 39.83
N PHE A 637 21.64 -6.12 40.06
CA PHE A 637 22.55 -6.54 39.00
C PHE A 637 22.24 -7.92 38.44
N ASP A 638 21.70 -8.84 39.24
CA ASP A 638 21.36 -10.19 38.77
C ASP A 638 20.19 -10.16 37.78
N GLU A 639 19.15 -9.38 38.07
CA GLU A 639 18.02 -9.15 37.17
C GLU A 639 18.44 -8.42 35.91
N ALA A 640 19.27 -7.37 36.02
CA ALA A 640 19.83 -6.67 34.88
C ALA A 640 20.65 -7.63 33.98
N ARG A 641 21.48 -8.48 34.58
CA ARG A 641 22.29 -9.47 33.87
C ARG A 641 21.42 -10.46 33.11
N GLN A 642 20.33 -10.92 33.72
CA GLN A 642 19.43 -11.87 33.06
C GLN A 642 18.75 -11.23 31.83
N VAL A 643 18.20 -10.02 31.96
CA VAL A 643 17.56 -9.31 30.85
C VAL A 643 18.52 -9.10 29.68
N VAL A 644 19.75 -8.66 29.95
CA VAL A 644 20.75 -8.43 28.90
C VAL A 644 21.21 -9.75 28.26
N LYS A 645 21.33 -10.82 29.03
CA LYS A 645 21.59 -12.16 28.47
C LYS A 645 20.47 -12.61 27.54
N ASP A 646 19.20 -12.37 27.89
CA ASP A 646 18.06 -12.72 27.05
C ASP A 646 18.07 -11.97 25.70
N VAL A 647 18.54 -10.71 25.68
CA VAL A 647 18.81 -9.96 24.44
C VAL A 647 19.92 -10.65 23.64
N LEU A 648 21.05 -10.97 24.27
CA LEU A 648 22.22 -11.55 23.60
C LEU A 648 22.00 -12.99 23.11
N VAL A 649 21.05 -13.72 23.69
CA VAL A 649 20.63 -15.03 23.17
C VAL A 649 20.02 -14.90 21.77
N ARG A 650 19.23 -13.83 21.53
CA ARG A 650 18.54 -13.58 20.26
C ARG A 650 19.35 -12.73 19.30
N HIS A 651 20.14 -11.80 19.84
CA HIS A 651 20.99 -10.88 19.10
C HIS A 651 22.44 -10.96 19.62
N PRO A 652 23.17 -12.06 19.35
CA PRO A 652 24.51 -12.27 19.90
C PRO A 652 25.49 -11.16 19.58
N GLU A 653 25.31 -10.48 18.43
CA GLU A 653 26.18 -9.42 17.93
C GLU A 653 25.77 -8.01 18.37
N HIS A 654 24.75 -7.87 19.24
CA HIS A 654 24.29 -6.55 19.68
C HIS A 654 25.32 -5.87 20.59
N GLU A 655 26.07 -4.91 20.04
CA GLU A 655 27.21 -4.25 20.70
C GLU A 655 26.82 -3.59 22.03
N GLN A 656 25.76 -2.77 22.03
CA GLN A 656 25.33 -2.07 23.25
C GLN A 656 24.95 -3.04 24.38
N ALA A 657 24.31 -4.18 24.07
CA ALA A 657 23.95 -5.18 25.06
C ALA A 657 25.21 -5.84 25.66
N ARG A 658 26.23 -6.12 24.84
CA ARG A 658 27.53 -6.63 25.33
C ARG A 658 28.21 -5.63 26.25
N MET A 659 28.20 -4.34 25.89
CA MET A 659 28.77 -3.28 26.74
C MET A 659 28.06 -3.17 28.09
N VAL A 660 26.71 -3.21 28.09
CA VAL A 660 25.93 -3.18 29.33
C VAL A 660 26.24 -4.41 30.20
N LEU A 661 26.36 -5.61 29.62
CA LEU A 661 26.71 -6.82 30.34
C LEU A 661 28.09 -6.71 31.03
N GLN A 662 29.10 -6.22 30.31
CA GLN A 662 30.44 -5.99 30.86
C GLN A 662 30.41 -4.97 32.01
N GLY A 663 29.64 -3.90 31.87
CA GLY A 663 29.44 -2.91 32.93
C GLY A 663 28.83 -3.52 34.19
N ILE A 664 27.79 -4.35 34.05
CA ILE A 664 27.14 -5.07 35.16
C ILE A 664 28.16 -5.97 35.89
N GLU A 665 29.00 -6.70 35.16
CA GLU A 665 30.03 -7.58 35.76
C GLU A 665 31.09 -6.80 36.54
N GLN A 666 31.45 -5.59 36.09
CA GLN A 666 32.38 -4.73 36.82
C GLN A 666 31.76 -4.17 38.11
N TRP A 667 30.53 -3.66 38.05
CA TRP A 667 29.84 -3.14 39.23
C TRP A 667 29.54 -4.21 40.28
N SER A 668 29.25 -5.43 39.84
CA SER A 668 29.00 -6.57 40.76
C SER A 668 30.24 -6.99 41.55
N ARG A 669 31.46 -6.65 41.09
CA ARG A 669 32.72 -6.98 41.78
C ARG A 669 33.18 -5.89 42.77
N GLN A 670 32.56 -4.71 42.73
CA GLN A 670 32.92 -3.55 43.56
C GLN A 670 32.02 -3.41 44.80
N GLN A 671 31.01 -4.26 44.94
CA GLN A 671 30.18 -4.47 46.14
C GLN A 671 30.61 -5.76 46.82
#